data_AF-A0A2N6CT41-F1
#
_entry.id   AF-A0A2N6CT41-F1
#
_cell.length_a   1.000
_cell.length_b   1.000
_cell.length_c   1.000
_cell.angle_alpha   90.00
_cell.angle_beta   90.00
_cell.angle_gamma   90.00
#
_symmetry.space_group_name_H-M   'P 1'
#
loop_
_entity.id
_entity.type
_entity.pdbx_description
1 polymer ?
#
loop_
_entity_poly.entity_id
_entity_poly.type
_entity_poly.pdbx_seq_one_letter_code
_entity_poly.pdbx_strand_id
1 'polypeptide(L)'
;MHMMISIMSKTDRQIVRHEAGTESRWQSSLEQTIQLRRVILERPPQPSDAMDLLDCDLRSAAVISRLPDSTSRLYESIALGAGAAAAAALIRTREYAGYTGDVLLTEPDHPTRTIPVGKTGFGYPEWMNGFALASCARDFEALSILCTPICLKACEQDPGRIDPFWGLLCATLASVVTAPTTCRQFAQDADKALGTARIVDHELLEQGIRPLLALALAVAETSQVDFTNKLHASLEAHRQYFSQPDRQFEQEGFLAFRILGLAAIAVDRGLALEIDSGYLPESLVVGPFTGKRSLFSYYYPDRCVFSAQEAHWFLDLEGYPRAGRKHKLIEQCEYLVARYEVQGAPGLPHAIADFVVLDSAIFHDAQRMPPAALDAGELLYLAEIFAGGSESFHGLEQQQEYRHLLADAIACTDAALGRVPEERTVIPPESLHSKTGRTLYQQEPGRFRLDRMQAYRQTLEQALQELDRKLAEQKSDSQPSPGQTQTRGGESDGAMNEACQVAEFSSEIIRSQVLPILEQIAVDDNDEYIAQLQPTAADYARVFTAGTATKARQAYEEAWRRGFRVPRPNRAQTEIHCHVSPAGMFTTDNPLSRYFPGGYRSIAAMLNPHCVWVAWKYVQPGEASGLSFDGLVWVEDHWAWFPKPYRYLRAKEQ
;
A
#
# COMPACT_ATOMS: atom_id res chain seq x y z
N MET A 1 -24.68 3.72 -36.67
CA MET A 1 -25.87 4.36 -36.08
C MET A 1 -25.36 5.37 -35.06
N HIS A 2 -25.35 6.66 -35.42
CA HIS A 2 -24.77 7.73 -34.62
C HIS A 2 -25.56 7.88 -33.31
N MET A 3 -24.90 7.69 -32.18
CA MET A 3 -25.49 7.86 -30.85
C MET A 3 -25.58 9.37 -30.56
N MET A 4 -26.81 9.88 -30.47
CA MET A 4 -27.08 11.24 -30.01
C MET A 4 -26.57 11.40 -28.58
N ILE A 5 -25.61 12.29 -28.37
CA ILE A 5 -25.24 12.79 -27.05
C ILE A 5 -26.40 13.70 -26.62
N SER A 6 -27.32 13.14 -25.83
CA SER A 6 -28.39 13.91 -25.20
C SER A 6 -27.80 14.66 -24.00
N ILE A 7 -27.72 15.99 -24.11
CA ILE A 7 -27.37 16.87 -22.98
C ILE A 7 -28.58 16.87 -22.04
N MET A 8 -28.54 16.08 -20.98
CA MET A 8 -29.61 16.03 -19.96
C MET A 8 -29.83 17.41 -19.35
N SER A 9 -31.09 17.84 -19.25
CA SER A 9 -31.46 19.12 -18.65
C SER A 9 -31.22 19.09 -17.13
N LYS A 10 -31.09 20.26 -16.47
CA LYS A 10 -30.92 20.33 -15.00
C LYS A 10 -32.07 19.64 -14.22
N THR A 11 -33.27 19.60 -14.80
CA THR A 11 -34.45 18.95 -14.21
C THR A 11 -34.39 17.42 -14.32
N ASP A 12 -33.68 16.87 -15.31
CA ASP A 12 -33.45 15.42 -15.46
C ASP A 12 -32.34 14.90 -14.52
N ARG A 13 -31.68 15.77 -13.75
CA ARG A 13 -30.53 15.44 -12.89
C ARG A 13 -30.88 15.41 -11.40
N GLN A 14 -32.18 15.38 -11.08
CA GLN A 14 -32.65 15.25 -9.71
C GLN A 14 -33.11 13.81 -9.45
N ILE A 15 -32.55 13.18 -8.41
CA ILE A 15 -32.94 11.83 -7.99
C ILE A 15 -33.59 11.91 -6.61
N VAL A 16 -34.91 11.68 -6.60
CA VAL A 16 -35.73 11.72 -5.38
C VAL A 16 -35.57 10.43 -4.58
N ARG A 17 -35.47 10.55 -3.26
CA ARG A 17 -35.42 9.38 -2.36
C ARG A 17 -36.70 8.56 -2.43
N HIS A 18 -36.58 7.26 -2.21
CA HIS A 18 -37.73 6.38 -2.03
C HIS A 18 -38.50 6.76 -0.77
N GLU A 19 -39.80 6.44 -0.75
CA GLU A 19 -40.60 6.58 0.45
C GLU A 19 -40.14 5.58 1.50
N ALA A 20 -39.87 6.08 2.71
CA ALA A 20 -39.29 5.28 3.77
C ALA A 20 -39.87 5.68 5.11
N GLY A 21 -41.13 5.34 5.42
CA GLY A 21 -41.72 5.51 6.74
C GLY A 21 -41.81 6.97 7.26
N THR A 22 -42.15 7.11 8.54
CA THR A 22 -42.37 8.42 9.20
C THR A 22 -41.17 8.87 10.02
N GLU A 23 -41.01 10.18 10.22
CA GLU A 23 -39.95 10.75 11.05
C GLU A 23 -39.91 10.18 12.48
N SER A 24 -41.07 10.03 13.12
CA SER A 24 -41.18 9.47 14.49
C SER A 24 -40.64 8.04 14.59
N ARG A 25 -40.81 7.21 13.55
CA ARG A 25 -40.23 5.87 13.49
C ARG A 25 -38.70 5.95 13.49
N TRP A 26 -38.14 6.88 12.72
CA TRP A 26 -36.70 7.05 12.59
C TRP A 26 -36.04 7.67 13.81
N GLN A 27 -36.71 8.60 14.48
CA GLN A 27 -36.27 9.10 15.79
C GLN A 27 -36.18 7.96 16.82
N SER A 28 -37.21 7.11 16.90
CA SER A 28 -37.21 5.94 17.80
C SER A 28 -36.07 4.96 17.47
N SER A 29 -35.82 4.72 16.18
CA SER A 29 -34.72 3.86 15.75
C SER A 29 -33.34 4.45 16.07
N LEU A 30 -33.17 5.76 15.93
CA LEU A 30 -31.93 6.45 16.27
C LEU A 30 -31.65 6.36 17.77
N GLU A 31 -32.67 6.56 18.62
CA GLU A 31 -32.55 6.41 20.08
C GLU A 31 -32.09 4.99 20.46
N GLN A 32 -32.63 3.96 19.81
CA GLN A 32 -32.21 2.57 20.03
C GLN A 32 -30.73 2.35 19.65
N THR A 33 -30.31 2.86 18.49
CA THR A 33 -28.91 2.75 18.04
C THR A 33 -27.95 3.49 18.97
N ILE A 34 -28.30 4.71 19.41
CA ILE A 34 -27.51 5.48 20.38
C ILE A 34 -27.39 4.71 21.71
N GLN A 35 -28.48 4.09 22.16
CA GLN A 35 -28.46 3.29 23.38
C GLN A 35 -27.56 2.05 23.23
N LEU A 36 -27.60 1.37 22.08
CA LEU A 36 -26.72 0.23 21.79
C LEU A 36 -25.25 0.65 21.80
N ARG A 37 -24.93 1.76 21.11
CA ARG A 37 -23.58 2.34 21.08
C ARG A 37 -23.07 2.62 22.50
N ARG A 38 -23.90 3.22 23.35
CA ARG A 38 -23.57 3.48 24.76
C ARG A 38 -23.25 2.19 25.51
N VAL A 39 -24.05 1.14 25.35
CA VAL A 39 -23.80 -0.17 26.00
C VAL A 39 -22.47 -0.77 25.58
N ILE A 40 -22.08 -0.63 24.31
CA ILE A 40 -20.78 -1.09 23.80
C ILE A 40 -19.64 -0.31 24.45
N LEU A 41 -19.77 1.01 24.62
CA LEU A 41 -18.74 1.84 25.25
C LEU A 41 -18.60 1.60 26.76
N GLU A 42 -19.70 1.30 27.45
CA GLU A 42 -19.72 1.11 28.91
C GLU A 42 -19.29 -0.30 29.35
N ARG A 43 -19.38 -1.31 28.48
CA ARG A 43 -18.97 -2.68 28.79
C ARG A 43 -17.43 -2.87 28.69
N PRO A 44 -16.87 -3.93 29.32
CA PRO A 44 -15.46 -4.30 29.13
C PRO A 44 -15.12 -4.51 27.65
N PRO A 45 -13.96 -4.00 27.17
CA PRO A 45 -13.58 -4.12 25.76
C PRO A 45 -13.56 -5.54 25.22
N GLN A 46 -14.11 -5.73 24.02
CA GLN A 46 -14.10 -6.98 23.27
C GLN A 46 -13.51 -6.75 21.87
N PRO A 47 -12.89 -7.75 21.23
CA PRO A 47 -12.36 -7.60 19.87
C PRO A 47 -13.40 -7.12 18.84
N SER A 48 -14.68 -7.49 19.02
CA SER A 48 -15.76 -7.07 18.11
C SER A 48 -16.22 -5.62 18.29
N ASP A 49 -15.79 -4.91 19.34
CA ASP A 49 -16.33 -3.59 19.66
C ASP A 49 -16.18 -2.59 18.51
N ALA A 50 -15.03 -2.58 17.83
CA ALA A 50 -14.83 -1.68 16.69
C ALA A 50 -15.83 -1.95 15.55
N MET A 51 -16.23 -3.21 15.36
CA MET A 51 -17.26 -3.60 14.40
C MET A 51 -18.66 -3.20 14.85
N ASP A 52 -18.97 -3.46 16.12
CA ASP A 52 -20.26 -3.12 16.70
C ASP A 52 -20.48 -1.58 16.68
N LEU A 53 -19.41 -0.81 16.92
CA LEU A 53 -19.41 0.65 16.80
C LEU A 53 -19.60 1.10 15.35
N LEU A 54 -18.90 0.50 14.38
CA LEU A 54 -19.08 0.78 12.95
C LEU A 54 -20.54 0.58 12.52
N ASP A 55 -21.17 -0.52 12.91
CA ASP A 55 -22.58 -0.80 12.61
C ASP A 55 -23.51 0.27 13.22
N CYS A 56 -23.28 0.64 14.49
CA CYS A 56 -24.04 1.72 15.13
C CYS A 56 -23.91 3.06 14.41
N ASP A 57 -22.69 3.42 14.00
CA ASP A 57 -22.40 4.72 13.40
C ASP A 57 -22.89 4.81 11.95
N LEU A 58 -22.85 3.70 11.19
CA LEU A 58 -23.48 3.58 9.88
C LEU A 58 -25.00 3.75 9.95
N ARG A 59 -25.66 3.03 10.86
CA ARG A 59 -27.10 3.12 11.07
C ARG A 59 -27.52 4.51 11.53
N SER A 60 -26.74 5.12 12.44
CA SER A 60 -26.97 6.48 12.89
C SER A 60 -26.87 7.48 11.74
N ALA A 61 -25.80 7.43 10.93
CA ALA A 61 -25.63 8.32 9.78
C ALA A 61 -26.78 8.17 8.77
N ALA A 62 -27.18 6.94 8.45
CA ALA A 62 -28.30 6.67 7.55
C ALA A 62 -29.61 7.30 8.05
N VAL A 63 -29.96 7.05 9.31
CA VAL A 63 -31.19 7.54 9.93
C VAL A 63 -31.16 9.07 10.10
N ILE A 64 -30.06 9.63 10.59
CA ILE A 64 -29.87 11.08 10.77
C ILE A 64 -30.07 11.84 9.46
N SER A 65 -29.64 11.25 8.32
CA SER A 65 -29.82 11.87 7.02
C SER A 65 -31.28 12.09 6.60
N ARG A 66 -32.24 11.45 7.29
CA ARG A 66 -33.69 11.58 7.06
C ARG A 66 -34.34 12.61 7.99
N LEU A 67 -33.61 13.10 9.00
CA LEU A 67 -34.12 14.04 9.99
C LEU A 67 -33.80 15.49 9.59
N PRO A 68 -34.69 16.46 9.90
CA PRO A 68 -34.44 17.88 9.62
C PRO A 68 -33.25 18.41 10.44
N ASP A 69 -32.57 19.43 9.91
CA ASP A 69 -31.53 20.23 10.58
C ASP A 69 -30.44 19.44 11.32
N SER A 70 -30.02 18.30 10.74
CA SER A 70 -29.15 17.34 11.43
C SER A 70 -27.75 17.20 10.85
N THR A 71 -27.29 18.17 10.05
CA THR A 71 -26.00 18.14 9.34
C THR A 71 -24.80 17.92 10.28
N SER A 72 -24.73 18.61 11.42
CA SER A 72 -23.62 18.43 12.37
C SER A 72 -23.55 17.01 12.93
N ARG A 73 -24.70 16.44 13.31
CA ARG A 73 -24.78 15.06 13.82
C ARG A 73 -24.43 14.05 12.73
N LEU A 74 -24.77 14.36 11.47
CA LEU A 74 -24.42 13.53 10.34
C LEU A 74 -22.90 13.48 10.13
N TYR A 75 -22.22 14.64 10.15
CA TYR A 75 -20.75 14.68 10.08
C TYR A 75 -20.10 13.89 11.21
N GLU A 76 -20.62 14.02 12.43
CA GLU A 76 -20.14 13.27 13.60
C GLU A 76 -20.27 11.76 13.40
N SER A 77 -21.44 11.25 13.02
CA SER A 77 -21.62 9.80 12.77
C SER A 77 -20.75 9.28 11.62
N ILE A 78 -20.54 10.06 10.56
CA ILE A 78 -19.63 9.67 9.46
C ILE A 78 -18.18 9.57 9.96
N ALA A 79 -17.72 10.54 10.77
CA ALA A 79 -16.37 10.55 11.30
C ALA A 79 -16.10 9.42 12.31
N LEU A 80 -17.04 9.19 13.22
CA LEU A 80 -16.98 8.11 14.20
C LEU A 80 -16.96 6.75 13.50
N GLY A 81 -17.84 6.54 12.51
CA GLY A 81 -17.87 5.31 11.73
C GLY A 81 -16.59 5.09 10.91
N ALA A 82 -15.97 6.15 10.35
CA ALA A 82 -14.67 6.04 9.68
C ALA A 82 -13.57 5.56 10.65
N GLY A 83 -13.52 6.13 11.86
CA GLY A 83 -12.59 5.72 12.91
C GLY A 83 -12.82 4.28 13.39
N ALA A 84 -14.07 3.89 13.61
CA ALA A 84 -14.44 2.54 13.99
C ALA A 84 -14.06 1.51 12.91
N ALA A 85 -14.28 1.84 11.63
CA ALA A 85 -13.85 1.01 10.50
C ALA A 85 -12.33 0.86 10.43
N ALA A 86 -11.57 1.94 10.60
CA ALA A 86 -10.11 1.89 10.62
C ALA A 86 -9.60 1.01 11.77
N ALA A 87 -10.18 1.15 12.97
CA ALA A 87 -9.84 0.31 14.12
C ALA A 87 -10.16 -1.18 13.85
N ALA A 88 -11.34 -1.49 13.29
CA ALA A 88 -11.72 -2.86 12.95
C ALA A 88 -10.80 -3.47 11.86
N ALA A 89 -10.44 -2.68 10.85
CA ALA A 89 -9.51 -3.06 9.80
C ALA A 89 -8.11 -3.35 10.36
N LEU A 90 -7.63 -2.50 11.27
CA LEU A 90 -6.34 -2.69 11.95
C LEU A 90 -6.34 -3.96 12.80
N ILE A 91 -7.37 -4.17 13.62
CA ILE A 91 -7.52 -5.39 14.43
C ILE A 91 -7.50 -6.63 13.51
N ARG A 92 -8.30 -6.63 12.44
CA ARG A 92 -8.39 -7.76 11.50
C ARG A 92 -7.06 -8.03 10.80
N THR A 93 -6.36 -6.99 10.39
CA THR A 93 -5.04 -7.08 9.75
C THR A 93 -4.01 -7.71 10.70
N ARG A 94 -3.99 -7.28 11.96
CA ARG A 94 -3.08 -7.82 12.98
C ARG A 94 -3.39 -9.26 13.33
N GLU A 95 -4.66 -9.60 13.50
CA GLU A 95 -5.09 -10.98 13.75
C GLU A 95 -4.74 -11.90 12.57
N TYR A 96 -4.96 -11.46 11.32
CA TYR A 96 -4.58 -12.21 10.12
C TYR A 96 -3.06 -12.46 10.00
N ALA A 97 -2.28 -11.45 10.37
CA ALA A 97 -0.82 -11.55 10.40
C ALA A 97 -0.30 -12.38 11.59
N GLY A 98 -1.15 -12.74 12.54
CA GLY A 98 -0.81 -13.56 13.71
C GLY A 98 -0.25 -12.77 14.89
N TYR A 99 -0.47 -11.46 14.92
CA TYR A 99 -0.09 -10.60 16.04
C TYR A 99 -1.16 -10.59 17.13
N THR A 100 -0.72 -10.34 18.37
CA THR A 100 -1.55 -9.98 19.53
C THR A 100 -1.30 -8.51 19.87
N GLY A 101 -1.95 -7.95 20.88
CA GLY A 101 -1.80 -6.55 21.29
C GLY A 101 -3.15 -5.84 21.28
N ASP A 102 -3.12 -4.51 21.31
CA ASP A 102 -4.34 -3.71 21.45
C ASP A 102 -4.39 -2.57 20.41
N VAL A 103 -5.59 -2.23 19.98
CA VAL A 103 -5.87 -1.01 19.23
C VAL A 103 -6.46 0.01 20.18
N LEU A 104 -5.78 1.14 20.31
CA LEU A 104 -6.23 2.29 21.08
C LEU A 104 -7.09 3.14 20.14
N LEU A 105 -8.39 3.29 20.43
CA LEU A 105 -9.33 4.13 19.69
C LEU A 105 -9.72 5.33 20.55
N THR A 106 -9.41 6.54 20.11
CA THR A 106 -9.78 7.78 20.79
C THR A 106 -10.76 8.55 19.93
N GLU A 107 -12.04 8.47 20.26
CA GLU A 107 -13.09 9.26 19.63
C GLU A 107 -13.04 10.71 20.16
N PRO A 108 -13.46 11.70 19.35
CA PRO A 108 -13.55 13.09 19.82
C PRO A 108 -14.39 13.21 21.10
N ASP A 109 -13.88 13.96 22.07
CA ASP A 109 -14.56 14.24 23.34
C ASP A 109 -14.89 12.98 24.20
N HIS A 110 -14.30 11.82 23.85
CA HIS A 110 -14.42 10.55 24.56
C HIS A 110 -13.06 10.02 25.05
N PRO A 111 -13.03 9.21 26.12
CA PRO A 111 -11.80 8.58 26.58
C PRO A 111 -11.29 7.54 25.58
N THR A 112 -9.98 7.37 25.51
CA THR A 112 -9.35 6.31 24.72
C THR A 112 -9.85 4.93 25.17
N ARG A 113 -10.36 4.15 24.22
CA ARG A 113 -10.75 2.75 24.42
C ARG A 113 -9.64 1.84 23.91
N THR A 114 -9.19 0.92 24.77
CA THR A 114 -8.22 -0.12 24.41
C THR A 114 -8.97 -1.38 23.97
N ILE A 115 -8.92 -1.72 22.69
CA ILE A 115 -9.63 -2.85 22.09
C ILE A 115 -8.63 -3.95 21.75
N PRO A 116 -8.74 -5.16 22.32
CA PRO A 116 -7.78 -6.23 22.07
C PRO A 116 -7.86 -6.75 20.64
N VAL A 117 -6.71 -7.11 20.08
CA VAL A 117 -6.64 -7.79 18.79
C VAL A 117 -7.30 -9.17 18.90
N GLY A 118 -8.22 -9.44 17.97
CA GLY A 118 -8.92 -10.72 17.92
C GLY A 118 -9.90 -10.78 16.75
N LYS A 119 -10.79 -11.78 16.78
CA LYS A 119 -11.77 -11.98 15.71
C LYS A 119 -12.87 -10.92 15.78
N THR A 120 -13.05 -10.19 14.69
CA THR A 120 -14.01 -9.06 14.61
C THR A 120 -15.19 -9.35 13.70
N GLY A 121 -15.01 -10.20 12.66
CA GLY A 121 -15.99 -10.39 11.59
C GLY A 121 -15.86 -9.37 10.44
N PHE A 122 -14.87 -8.49 10.46
CA PHE A 122 -14.63 -7.51 9.39
C PHE A 122 -14.27 -8.20 8.06
N GLY A 123 -15.15 -8.10 7.07
CA GLY A 123 -14.97 -8.64 5.72
C GLY A 123 -15.10 -7.56 4.64
N TYR A 124 -15.22 -7.99 3.38
CA TYR A 124 -15.34 -7.08 2.24
C TYR A 124 -16.54 -6.10 2.31
N PRO A 125 -17.75 -6.52 2.74
CA PRO A 125 -18.88 -5.60 2.87
C PRO A 125 -18.60 -4.44 3.84
N GLU A 126 -18.04 -4.74 5.01
CA GLU A 126 -17.74 -3.76 6.04
C GLU A 126 -16.53 -2.91 5.66
N TRP A 127 -15.56 -3.50 4.96
CA TRP A 127 -14.46 -2.75 4.35
C TRP A 127 -14.97 -1.68 3.38
N MET A 128 -15.90 -2.00 2.47
CA MET A 128 -16.43 -1.00 1.53
C MET A 128 -17.18 0.13 2.23
N ASN A 129 -17.91 -0.19 3.30
CA ASN A 129 -18.59 0.80 4.11
C ASN A 129 -17.58 1.69 4.86
N GLY A 130 -16.53 1.10 5.43
CA GLY A 130 -15.42 1.82 6.04
C GLY A 130 -14.68 2.74 5.06
N PHE A 131 -14.33 2.23 3.88
CA PHE A 131 -13.72 2.98 2.78
C PHE A 131 -14.59 4.17 2.38
N ALA A 132 -15.91 3.94 2.25
CA ALA A 132 -16.86 4.99 1.93
C ALA A 132 -16.86 6.10 3.00
N LEU A 133 -17.02 5.74 4.27
CA LEU A 133 -17.05 6.70 5.38
C LEU A 133 -15.73 7.49 5.48
N ALA A 134 -14.59 6.81 5.40
CA ALA A 134 -13.27 7.44 5.45
C ALA A 134 -13.05 8.40 4.27
N SER A 135 -13.49 8.03 3.07
CA SER A 135 -13.45 8.90 1.89
C SER A 135 -14.32 10.14 2.07
N CYS A 136 -15.54 9.98 2.62
CA CYS A 136 -16.44 11.09 2.93
C CYS A 136 -15.83 12.03 3.99
N ALA A 137 -15.20 11.47 5.01
CA ALA A 137 -14.55 12.20 6.09
C ALA A 137 -13.22 12.89 5.69
N ARG A 138 -12.72 12.60 4.48
CA ARG A 138 -11.34 12.91 4.04
C ARG A 138 -10.31 12.43 5.06
N ASP A 139 -10.58 11.29 5.68
CA ASP A 139 -9.74 10.71 6.71
C ASP A 139 -8.62 9.90 6.06
N PHE A 140 -7.54 10.60 5.70
CA PHE A 140 -6.38 9.99 5.05
C PHE A 140 -5.70 8.94 5.91
N GLU A 141 -5.79 9.08 7.24
CA GLU A 141 -5.20 8.11 8.17
C GLU A 141 -6.00 6.81 8.14
N ALA A 142 -7.33 6.89 8.21
CA ALA A 142 -8.20 5.72 8.06
C ALA A 142 -8.03 5.05 6.69
N LEU A 143 -7.94 5.83 5.62
CA LEU A 143 -7.66 5.33 4.28
C LEU A 143 -6.29 4.65 4.17
N SER A 144 -5.27 5.16 4.88
CA SER A 144 -3.92 4.56 4.90
C SER A 144 -3.90 3.16 5.53
N ILE A 145 -4.87 2.84 6.40
CA ILE A 145 -5.06 1.49 6.96
C ILE A 145 -5.88 0.62 6.00
N LEU A 146 -7.06 1.11 5.61
CA LEU A 146 -8.03 0.35 4.82
C LEU A 146 -7.47 -0.04 3.45
N CYS A 147 -6.73 0.84 2.79
CA CYS A 147 -6.27 0.64 1.42
C CYS A 147 -4.95 -0.14 1.31
N THR A 148 -4.45 -0.75 2.40
CA THR A 148 -3.27 -1.60 2.32
C THR A 148 -3.58 -2.97 1.69
N PRO A 149 -2.64 -3.56 0.92
CA PRO A 149 -2.80 -4.91 0.38
C PRO A 149 -3.08 -5.96 1.47
N ILE A 150 -2.44 -5.82 2.64
CA ILE A 150 -2.63 -6.75 3.75
C ILE A 150 -4.03 -6.62 4.38
N CYS A 151 -4.61 -5.43 4.46
CA CYS A 151 -5.99 -5.24 4.91
C CYS A 151 -6.98 -5.92 3.95
N LEU A 152 -6.83 -5.69 2.64
CA LEU A 152 -7.67 -6.34 1.62
C LEU A 152 -7.57 -7.86 1.69
N LYS A 153 -6.35 -8.39 1.86
CA LYS A 153 -6.15 -9.83 2.00
C LYS A 153 -6.73 -10.37 3.31
N ALA A 154 -6.68 -9.59 4.39
CA ALA A 154 -7.29 -9.98 5.66
C ALA A 154 -8.83 -10.00 5.57
N CYS A 155 -9.47 -9.24 4.70
CA CYS A 155 -10.92 -9.31 4.48
C CYS A 155 -11.38 -10.60 3.77
N GLU A 156 -10.45 -11.38 3.20
CA GLU A 156 -10.77 -12.61 2.47
C GLU A 156 -11.44 -13.66 3.37
N GLN A 157 -12.48 -14.29 2.83
CA GLN A 157 -13.21 -15.39 3.46
C GLN A 157 -13.05 -16.66 2.62
N ASP A 158 -13.49 -17.80 3.15
CA ASP A 158 -13.48 -19.08 2.45
C ASP A 158 -14.12 -18.95 1.05
N PRO A 159 -13.44 -19.35 -0.05
CA PRO A 159 -13.99 -19.30 -1.40
C PRO A 159 -15.31 -20.05 -1.59
N GLY A 160 -15.67 -20.98 -0.70
CA GLY A 160 -16.98 -21.63 -0.69
C GLY A 160 -18.13 -20.77 -0.11
N ARG A 161 -17.81 -19.63 0.52
CA ARG A 161 -18.76 -18.75 1.22
C ARG A 161 -18.88 -17.35 0.60
N ILE A 162 -17.94 -16.97 -0.26
CA ILE A 162 -17.89 -15.66 -0.87
C ILE A 162 -17.46 -15.74 -2.34
N ASP A 163 -18.08 -14.94 -3.20
CA ASP A 163 -17.69 -14.87 -4.61
C ASP A 163 -16.30 -14.24 -4.79
N PRO A 164 -15.53 -14.66 -5.81
CA PRO A 164 -14.15 -14.19 -6.01
C PRO A 164 -14.04 -12.70 -6.37
N PHE A 165 -15.12 -12.07 -6.87
CA PHE A 165 -15.07 -10.67 -7.29
C PHE A 165 -14.88 -9.69 -6.13
N TRP A 166 -15.22 -10.06 -4.90
CA TRP A 166 -15.22 -9.12 -3.77
C TRP A 166 -13.85 -8.52 -3.48
N GLY A 167 -12.79 -9.33 -3.52
CA GLY A 167 -11.41 -8.86 -3.35
C GLY A 167 -10.98 -7.92 -4.47
N LEU A 168 -11.34 -8.25 -5.71
CA LEU A 168 -11.03 -7.42 -6.89
C LEU A 168 -11.81 -6.10 -6.90
N LEU A 169 -13.06 -6.11 -6.45
CA LEU A 169 -13.86 -4.90 -6.27
C LEU A 169 -13.24 -3.99 -5.22
N CYS A 170 -12.85 -4.52 -4.05
CA CYS A 170 -12.21 -3.73 -3.01
C CYS A 170 -10.83 -3.20 -3.45
N ALA A 171 -10.06 -4.01 -4.18
CA ALA A 171 -8.80 -3.56 -4.80
C ALA A 171 -9.04 -2.44 -5.83
N THR A 172 -10.10 -2.53 -6.64
CA THR A 172 -10.49 -1.46 -7.56
C THR A 172 -10.79 -0.17 -6.79
N LEU A 173 -11.64 -0.22 -5.77
CA LEU A 173 -11.99 0.94 -4.95
C LEU A 173 -10.77 1.54 -4.24
N ALA A 174 -9.91 0.71 -3.64
CA ALA A 174 -8.68 1.15 -3.00
C ALA A 174 -7.73 1.84 -3.99
N SER A 175 -7.60 1.28 -5.20
CA SER A 175 -6.75 1.84 -6.25
C SER A 175 -7.23 3.20 -6.74
N VAL A 176 -8.54 3.51 -6.62
CA VAL A 176 -9.04 4.86 -6.87
C VAL A 176 -8.30 5.86 -5.99
N VAL A 177 -7.93 5.53 -4.75
CA VAL A 177 -7.19 6.42 -3.84
C VAL A 177 -5.67 6.26 -4.00
N THR A 178 -5.17 5.01 -4.01
CA THR A 178 -3.73 4.74 -3.85
C THR A 178 -2.96 4.70 -5.17
N ALA A 179 -3.57 4.27 -6.25
CA ALA A 179 -2.91 4.09 -7.54
C ALA A 179 -3.92 4.13 -8.72
N PRO A 180 -4.46 5.31 -9.07
CA PRO A 180 -5.58 5.43 -10.03
C PRO A 180 -5.31 4.81 -11.40
N THR A 181 -4.05 4.79 -11.84
CA THR A 181 -3.62 4.18 -13.10
C THR A 181 -3.87 2.67 -13.15
N THR A 182 -3.93 2.01 -12.00
CA THR A 182 -4.15 0.56 -11.89
C THR A 182 -5.61 0.17 -11.78
N CYS A 183 -6.49 1.15 -11.49
CA CYS A 183 -7.91 0.96 -11.31
C CYS A 183 -8.58 0.32 -12.53
N ARG A 184 -8.15 0.66 -13.74
CA ARG A 184 -8.71 0.06 -14.96
C ARG A 184 -8.53 -1.45 -15.00
N GLN A 185 -7.32 -1.93 -14.71
CA GLN A 185 -7.00 -3.34 -14.73
C GLN A 185 -7.79 -4.10 -13.67
N PHE A 186 -7.77 -3.62 -12.42
CA PHE A 186 -8.55 -4.25 -11.34
C PHE A 186 -10.04 -4.27 -11.65
N ALA A 187 -10.58 -3.22 -12.25
CA ALA A 187 -11.99 -3.18 -12.61
C ALA A 187 -12.35 -4.17 -13.72
N GLN A 188 -11.49 -4.36 -14.72
CA GLN A 188 -11.69 -5.37 -15.76
C GLN A 188 -11.66 -6.79 -15.18
N ASP A 189 -10.72 -7.05 -14.27
CA ASP A 189 -10.62 -8.34 -13.59
C ASP A 189 -11.83 -8.59 -12.68
N ALA A 190 -12.29 -7.56 -11.96
CA ALA A 190 -13.51 -7.60 -11.17
C ALA A 190 -14.74 -7.89 -12.04
N ASP A 191 -14.89 -7.20 -13.18
CA ASP A 191 -16.03 -7.40 -14.11
C ASP A 191 -16.07 -8.82 -14.68
N LYS A 192 -14.91 -9.35 -15.06
CA LYS A 192 -14.78 -10.76 -15.48
C LYS A 192 -15.19 -11.72 -14.36
N ALA A 193 -14.77 -11.45 -13.12
CA ALA A 193 -15.14 -12.27 -11.96
C ALA A 193 -16.64 -12.19 -11.64
N LEU A 194 -17.27 -11.01 -11.80
CA LEU A 194 -18.73 -10.84 -11.63
C LEU A 194 -19.52 -11.76 -12.56
N GLY A 195 -19.05 -11.98 -13.80
CA GLY A 195 -19.68 -12.91 -14.74
C GLY A 195 -19.70 -14.38 -14.29
N THR A 196 -18.96 -14.73 -13.24
CA THR A 196 -18.89 -16.07 -12.68
C THR A 196 -19.46 -16.19 -11.26
N ALA A 197 -20.03 -15.10 -10.73
CA ALA A 197 -20.61 -15.06 -9.38
C ALA A 197 -21.80 -16.01 -9.23
N ARG A 198 -21.90 -16.65 -8.07
CA ARG A 198 -22.92 -17.68 -7.75
C ARG A 198 -23.58 -17.48 -6.39
N ILE A 199 -22.92 -16.80 -5.45
CA ILE A 199 -23.36 -16.73 -4.05
C ILE A 199 -24.21 -15.48 -3.81
N VAL A 200 -23.72 -14.32 -4.25
CA VAL A 200 -24.41 -13.04 -4.10
C VAL A 200 -25.68 -13.01 -4.95
N ASP A 201 -26.69 -12.31 -4.46
CA ASP A 201 -27.94 -12.10 -5.17
C ASP A 201 -27.73 -11.34 -6.50
N HIS A 202 -28.43 -11.78 -7.55
CA HIS A 202 -28.30 -11.21 -8.89
C HIS A 202 -28.78 -9.75 -8.96
N GLU A 203 -29.81 -9.38 -8.20
CA GLU A 203 -30.29 -7.99 -8.17
C GLU A 203 -29.25 -7.08 -7.52
N LEU A 204 -28.60 -7.53 -6.43
CA LEU A 204 -27.50 -6.80 -5.80
C LEU A 204 -26.28 -6.66 -6.73
N LEU A 205 -25.97 -7.69 -7.53
CA LEU A 205 -24.91 -7.62 -8.54
C LEU A 205 -25.18 -6.52 -9.57
N GLU A 206 -26.36 -6.54 -10.19
CA GLU A 206 -26.70 -5.67 -11.30
C GLU A 206 -27.02 -4.23 -10.87
N GLN A 207 -27.69 -4.06 -9.72
CA GLN A 207 -28.13 -2.74 -9.25
C GLN A 207 -27.20 -2.12 -8.19
N GLY A 208 -26.36 -2.92 -7.53
CA GLY A 208 -25.42 -2.46 -6.52
C GLY A 208 -23.96 -2.47 -6.99
N ILE A 209 -23.46 -3.63 -7.43
CA ILE A 209 -22.03 -3.83 -7.66
C ILE A 209 -21.55 -3.29 -9.01
N ARG A 210 -22.22 -3.64 -10.12
CA ARG A 210 -21.82 -3.18 -11.47
C ARG A 210 -21.84 -1.65 -11.62
N PRO A 211 -22.86 -0.91 -11.13
CA PRO A 211 -22.86 0.54 -11.22
C PRO A 211 -21.74 1.17 -10.38
N LEU A 212 -21.49 0.62 -9.18
CA LEU A 212 -20.41 1.08 -8.31
C LEU A 212 -19.03 0.89 -8.98
N LEU A 213 -18.80 -0.27 -9.62
CA LEU A 213 -17.57 -0.55 -10.36
C LEU A 213 -17.37 0.44 -11.52
N ALA A 214 -18.42 0.70 -12.29
CA ALA A 214 -18.38 1.65 -13.40
C ALA A 214 -18.15 3.09 -12.92
N LEU A 215 -18.71 3.47 -11.76
CA LEU A 215 -18.45 4.77 -11.14
C LEU A 215 -16.99 4.89 -10.68
N ALA A 216 -16.44 3.86 -10.03
CA ALA A 216 -15.05 3.85 -9.58
C ALA A 216 -14.06 4.09 -10.74
N LEU A 217 -14.29 3.44 -11.88
CA LEU A 217 -13.55 3.67 -13.13
C LEU A 217 -13.63 5.13 -13.59
N ALA A 218 -14.85 5.69 -13.67
CA ALA A 218 -15.05 7.07 -14.11
C ALA A 218 -14.34 8.08 -13.20
N VAL A 219 -14.31 7.82 -11.88
CA VAL A 219 -13.60 8.65 -10.90
C VAL A 219 -12.07 8.50 -11.01
N ALA A 220 -11.56 7.30 -11.30
CA ALA A 220 -10.14 7.09 -11.52
C ALA A 220 -9.63 7.77 -12.80
N GLU A 221 -10.45 7.77 -13.85
CA GLU A 221 -10.12 8.35 -15.16
C GLU A 221 -10.31 9.87 -15.21
N THR A 222 -10.88 10.48 -14.17
CA THR A 222 -11.16 11.93 -14.10
C THR A 222 -11.99 12.48 -15.28
N SER A 223 -12.85 11.64 -15.85
CA SER A 223 -13.74 12.04 -16.95
C SER A 223 -15.01 12.68 -16.39
N GLN A 224 -15.20 13.98 -16.59
CA GLN A 224 -16.39 14.70 -16.11
C GLN A 224 -17.69 14.11 -16.68
N VAL A 225 -17.71 13.79 -17.98
CA VAL A 225 -18.90 13.28 -18.66
C VAL A 225 -19.25 11.89 -18.14
N ASP A 226 -18.26 11.00 -18.03
CA ASP A 226 -18.51 9.65 -17.51
C ASP A 226 -18.85 9.68 -16.04
N PHE A 227 -18.20 10.53 -15.24
CA PHE A 227 -18.53 10.70 -13.83
C PHE A 227 -19.99 11.10 -13.64
N THR A 228 -20.47 12.16 -14.31
CA THR A 228 -21.87 12.59 -14.21
C THR A 228 -22.82 11.46 -14.62
N ASN A 229 -22.56 10.79 -15.76
CA ASN A 229 -23.42 9.72 -16.26
C ASN A 229 -23.45 8.49 -15.34
N LYS A 230 -22.29 8.04 -14.86
CA LYS A 230 -22.18 6.87 -13.98
C LYS A 230 -22.68 7.16 -12.58
N LEU A 231 -22.47 8.38 -12.07
CA LEU A 231 -23.04 8.80 -10.78
C LEU A 231 -24.57 8.77 -10.82
N HIS A 232 -25.17 9.32 -11.89
CA HIS A 232 -26.61 9.26 -12.10
C HIS A 232 -27.11 7.82 -12.16
N ALA A 233 -26.48 6.98 -13.00
CA ALA A 233 -26.87 5.57 -13.16
C ALA A 233 -26.79 4.80 -11.83
N SER A 234 -25.73 5.01 -11.05
CA SER A 234 -25.54 4.34 -9.75
C SER A 234 -26.58 4.80 -8.72
N LEU A 235 -26.92 6.07 -8.68
CA LEU A 235 -27.96 6.59 -7.76
C LEU A 235 -29.36 6.12 -8.15
N GLU A 236 -29.68 6.05 -9.45
CA GLU A 236 -30.94 5.46 -9.91
C GLU A 236 -31.01 3.97 -9.60
N ALA A 237 -29.93 3.22 -9.78
CA ALA A 237 -29.87 1.80 -9.43
C ALA A 237 -30.04 1.59 -7.91
N HIS A 238 -29.39 2.40 -7.08
CA HIS A 238 -29.59 2.42 -5.63
C HIS A 238 -31.06 2.70 -5.27
N ARG A 239 -31.68 3.71 -5.90
CA ARG A 239 -33.10 4.03 -5.69
C ARG A 239 -34.00 2.85 -6.05
N GLN A 240 -33.76 2.20 -7.18
CA GLN A 240 -34.55 1.05 -7.65
C GLN A 240 -34.45 -0.11 -6.65
N TYR A 241 -33.23 -0.47 -6.26
CA TYR A 241 -32.95 -1.58 -5.34
C TYR A 241 -33.67 -1.42 -3.99
N PHE A 242 -33.60 -0.23 -3.40
CA PHE A 242 -34.21 0.05 -2.09
C PHE A 242 -35.68 0.46 -2.17
N SER A 243 -36.22 0.80 -3.35
CA SER A 243 -37.66 1.09 -3.49
C SER A 243 -38.57 -0.14 -3.39
N GLN A 244 -37.99 -1.35 -3.35
CA GLN A 244 -38.74 -2.58 -3.23
C GLN A 244 -39.45 -2.70 -1.87
N PRO A 245 -40.67 -3.27 -1.81
CA PRO A 245 -41.48 -3.28 -0.59
C PRO A 245 -40.82 -3.93 0.64
N ASP A 246 -39.95 -4.91 0.42
CA ASP A 246 -39.18 -5.64 1.42
C ASP A 246 -37.95 -4.85 1.93
N ARG A 247 -37.42 -3.92 1.13
CA ARG A 247 -36.17 -3.18 1.42
C ARG A 247 -36.34 -1.69 1.68
N GLN A 248 -37.50 -1.09 1.38
CA GLN A 248 -37.78 0.35 1.55
C GLN A 248 -37.63 0.89 2.98
N PHE A 249 -37.47 0.01 3.97
CA PHE A 249 -37.24 0.37 5.37
C PHE A 249 -35.83 -0.02 5.86
N GLU A 250 -34.99 -0.60 5.01
CA GLU A 250 -33.59 -0.88 5.29
C GLU A 250 -32.82 0.43 5.36
N GLN A 251 -32.05 0.61 6.43
CA GLN A 251 -31.38 1.88 6.73
C GLN A 251 -30.25 2.14 5.75
N GLU A 252 -29.63 1.08 5.25
CA GLU A 252 -28.63 1.05 4.19
C GLU A 252 -29.12 1.76 2.92
N GLY A 253 -30.44 1.83 2.72
CA GLY A 253 -31.05 2.53 1.60
C GLY A 253 -31.09 4.05 1.73
N PHE A 254 -30.96 4.61 2.94
CA PHE A 254 -31.22 6.05 3.16
C PHE A 254 -30.08 6.96 2.70
N LEU A 255 -28.86 6.43 2.72
CA LEU A 255 -27.67 7.05 2.16
C LEU A 255 -26.96 6.06 1.23
N ALA A 256 -26.54 6.52 0.07
CA ALA A 256 -25.76 5.72 -0.85
C ALA A 256 -24.26 5.76 -0.48
N PHE A 257 -23.89 5.27 0.71
CA PHE A 257 -22.54 5.45 1.29
C PHE A 257 -21.40 5.21 0.29
N ARG A 258 -21.40 4.07 -0.39
CA ARG A 258 -20.35 3.68 -1.34
C ARG A 258 -20.24 4.62 -2.54
N ILE A 259 -21.38 5.13 -3.02
CA ILE A 259 -21.45 6.15 -4.06
C ILE A 259 -20.96 7.50 -3.52
N LEU A 260 -21.33 7.83 -2.27
CA LEU A 260 -20.94 9.06 -1.58
C LEU A 260 -19.42 9.17 -1.43
N GLY A 261 -18.77 8.09 -1.00
CA GLY A 261 -17.31 8.05 -0.89
C GLY A 261 -16.60 8.32 -2.22
N LEU A 262 -17.06 7.69 -3.31
CA LEU A 262 -16.51 7.92 -4.65
C LEU A 262 -16.80 9.33 -5.17
N ALA A 263 -17.99 9.88 -4.91
CA ALA A 263 -18.32 11.25 -5.28
C ALA A 263 -17.46 12.28 -4.53
N ALA A 264 -17.18 12.05 -3.24
CA ALA A 264 -16.27 12.89 -2.46
C ALA A 264 -14.86 12.90 -3.07
N ILE A 265 -14.33 11.72 -3.42
CA ILE A 265 -13.03 11.60 -4.11
C ILE A 265 -13.04 12.33 -5.47
N ALA A 266 -14.12 12.19 -6.23
CA ALA A 266 -14.28 12.85 -7.52
C ALA A 266 -14.22 14.38 -7.41
N VAL A 267 -14.96 14.94 -6.44
CA VAL A 267 -14.98 16.39 -6.18
C VAL A 267 -13.62 16.88 -5.67
N ASP A 268 -12.97 16.13 -4.79
CA ASP A 268 -11.62 16.46 -4.30
C ASP A 268 -10.57 16.44 -5.45
N ARG A 269 -10.90 15.78 -6.58
CA ARG A 269 -10.11 15.80 -7.85
C ARG A 269 -10.52 16.88 -8.85
N GLY A 270 -11.47 17.73 -8.48
CA GLY A 270 -11.94 18.84 -9.32
C GLY A 270 -13.07 18.48 -10.29
N LEU A 271 -13.69 17.30 -10.17
CA LEU A 271 -14.91 16.99 -10.91
C LEU A 271 -16.11 17.74 -10.30
N ALA A 272 -16.96 18.30 -11.14
CA ALA A 272 -18.16 19.00 -10.70
C ALA A 272 -19.26 18.02 -10.30
N LEU A 273 -19.87 18.26 -9.14
CA LEU A 273 -21.10 17.58 -8.73
C LEU A 273 -22.30 18.25 -9.41
N GLU A 274 -22.88 17.58 -10.41
CA GLU A 274 -23.98 18.13 -11.22
C GLU A 274 -25.35 17.46 -10.97
N ILE A 275 -25.44 16.64 -9.93
CA ILE A 275 -26.63 15.85 -9.57
C ILE A 275 -27.09 16.27 -8.18
N ASP A 276 -28.39 16.51 -8.05
CA ASP A 276 -29.03 16.75 -6.76
C ASP A 276 -29.77 15.47 -6.32
N SER A 277 -29.37 14.92 -5.18
CA SER A 277 -30.04 13.75 -4.61
C SER A 277 -29.94 13.72 -3.10
N GLY A 278 -31.05 13.38 -2.45
CA GLY A 278 -31.04 13.13 -1.01
C GLY A 278 -30.12 11.96 -0.62
N TYR A 279 -29.93 10.94 -1.46
CA TYR A 279 -29.01 9.83 -1.15
C TYR A 279 -27.54 10.27 -1.09
N LEU A 280 -27.24 11.44 -1.65
CA LEU A 280 -25.92 12.02 -1.81
C LEU A 280 -25.94 13.50 -1.33
N PRO A 281 -26.12 13.77 -0.02
CA PRO A 281 -26.20 15.15 0.46
C PRO A 281 -24.97 15.96 0.06
N GLU A 282 -25.17 17.08 -0.63
CA GLU A 282 -24.08 17.92 -1.16
C GLU A 282 -23.06 18.29 -0.08
N SER A 283 -23.51 18.59 1.14
CA SER A 283 -22.63 18.91 2.27
C SER A 283 -21.60 17.81 2.59
N LEU A 284 -21.91 16.53 2.38
CA LEU A 284 -20.96 15.45 2.63
C LEU A 284 -19.97 15.26 1.46
N VAL A 285 -20.28 15.78 0.29
CA VAL A 285 -19.50 15.59 -0.94
C VAL A 285 -18.65 16.81 -1.27
N VAL A 286 -19.13 18.02 -0.97
CA VAL A 286 -18.50 19.28 -1.37
C VAL A 286 -18.01 20.05 -0.14
N GLY A 287 -16.82 20.64 -0.26
CA GLY A 287 -16.25 21.51 0.76
C GLY A 287 -15.51 20.77 1.87
N PRO A 288 -14.98 21.49 2.87
CA PRO A 288 -14.22 20.88 3.94
C PRO A 288 -15.14 20.05 4.84
N PHE A 289 -14.74 18.81 5.10
CA PHE A 289 -15.40 17.99 6.11
C PHE A 289 -15.11 18.57 7.50
N THR A 290 -16.14 18.86 8.28
CA THR A 290 -16.03 19.59 9.56
C THR A 290 -16.10 18.69 10.80
N GLY A 291 -16.39 17.40 10.62
CA GLY A 291 -16.39 16.43 11.72
C GLY A 291 -14.99 16.22 12.29
N LYS A 292 -14.89 16.14 13.62
CA LYS A 292 -13.65 15.76 14.31
C LYS A 292 -13.38 14.27 14.05
N ARG A 293 -12.13 13.92 13.76
CA ARG A 293 -11.72 12.54 13.45
C ARG A 293 -11.30 11.81 14.70
N SER A 294 -11.52 10.50 14.70
CA SER A 294 -10.96 9.63 15.74
C SER A 294 -9.47 9.43 15.51
N LEU A 295 -8.71 9.28 16.60
CA LEU A 295 -7.32 8.88 16.54
C LEU A 295 -7.23 7.39 16.88
N PHE A 296 -6.33 6.68 16.23
CA PHE A 296 -6.06 5.30 16.57
C PHE A 296 -4.58 5.00 16.58
N SER A 297 -4.18 4.08 17.45
CA SER A 297 -2.79 3.62 17.54
C SER A 297 -2.75 2.15 17.88
N TYR A 298 -1.73 1.46 17.42
CA TYR A 298 -1.51 0.07 17.76
C TYR A 298 -0.51 -0.05 18.93
N TYR A 299 -0.89 -0.76 19.98
CA TYR A 299 -0.01 -1.09 21.09
C TYR A 299 0.50 -2.52 20.92
N TYR A 300 1.81 -2.66 20.66
CA TYR A 300 2.44 -3.97 20.60
C TYR A 300 2.46 -4.62 21.99
N PRO A 301 2.32 -5.95 22.09
CA PRO A 301 2.55 -6.63 23.35
C PRO A 301 3.99 -6.40 23.80
N ASP A 302 4.19 -6.27 25.11
CA ASP A 302 5.51 -6.11 25.70
C ASP A 302 6.46 -7.22 25.21
N ARG A 303 7.69 -6.84 24.87
CA ARG A 303 8.73 -7.74 24.35
C ARG A 303 10.03 -7.49 25.07
N CYS A 304 10.93 -8.47 25.13
CA CYS A 304 12.28 -8.24 25.64
C CYS A 304 13.28 -8.05 24.49
N VAL A 305 14.30 -7.21 24.73
CA VAL A 305 15.41 -7.00 23.80
C VAL A 305 16.73 -7.27 24.51
N PHE A 306 17.64 -7.93 23.79
CA PHE A 306 18.98 -8.27 24.25
C PHE A 306 19.98 -7.17 23.94
N SER A 307 19.61 -6.25 23.04
CA SER A 307 20.38 -5.05 22.72
C SER A 307 19.46 -3.93 22.25
N ALA A 308 19.94 -2.68 22.27
CA ALA A 308 19.21 -1.58 21.66
C ALA A 308 18.93 -1.84 20.17
N GLN A 309 19.87 -2.47 19.46
CA GLN A 309 19.75 -2.73 18.02
C GLN A 309 18.58 -3.66 17.69
N GLU A 310 18.26 -4.62 18.56
CA GLU A 310 17.12 -5.54 18.34
C GLU A 310 15.77 -4.81 18.34
N ALA A 311 15.62 -3.75 19.14
CA ALA A 311 14.43 -2.89 19.06
C ALA A 311 14.35 -2.18 17.70
N HIS A 312 15.48 -1.73 17.16
CA HIS A 312 15.50 -1.10 15.84
C HIS A 312 15.18 -2.08 14.72
N TRP A 313 15.72 -3.30 14.77
CA TRP A 313 15.42 -4.36 13.81
C TRP A 313 13.95 -4.78 13.85
N PHE A 314 13.35 -4.86 15.04
CA PHE A 314 11.91 -5.10 15.16
C PHE A 314 11.11 -4.02 14.44
N LEU A 315 11.44 -2.76 14.67
CA LEU A 315 10.76 -1.64 14.02
C LEU A 315 11.04 -1.58 12.50
N ASP A 316 12.21 -2.05 12.04
CA ASP A 316 12.51 -2.19 10.61
C ASP A 316 11.64 -3.28 9.96
N LEU A 317 11.47 -4.42 10.63
CA LEU A 317 10.63 -5.52 10.16
C LEU A 317 9.17 -5.08 9.99
N GLU A 318 8.69 -4.22 10.89
CA GLU A 318 7.35 -3.62 10.82
C GLU A 318 7.25 -2.47 9.78
N GLY A 319 8.36 -2.07 9.16
CA GLY A 319 8.40 -1.06 8.11
C GLY A 319 8.39 0.38 8.61
N TYR A 320 8.70 0.65 9.88
CA TYR A 320 8.82 2.03 10.36
C TYR A 320 10.11 2.67 9.81
N PRO A 321 10.11 3.96 9.44
CA PRO A 321 11.34 4.67 9.11
C PRO A 321 12.31 4.71 10.31
N ARG A 322 13.61 4.55 10.06
CA ARG A 322 14.67 4.75 11.09
C ARG A 322 14.81 6.23 11.48
N ALA A 323 14.59 7.14 10.53
CA ALA A 323 14.68 8.58 10.76
C ALA A 323 13.65 9.04 11.81
N GLY A 324 14.09 9.83 12.79
CA GLY A 324 13.20 10.42 13.79
C GLY A 324 12.73 9.48 14.91
N ARG A 325 13.14 8.19 14.92
CA ARG A 325 12.85 7.28 16.04
C ARG A 325 13.43 7.85 17.34
N LYS A 326 12.58 7.92 18.37
CA LYS A 326 12.95 8.31 19.72
C LYS A 326 12.32 7.31 20.68
N HIS A 327 13.00 7.06 21.79
CA HIS A 327 12.44 6.30 22.88
C HIS A 327 12.58 7.05 24.19
N LYS A 328 11.76 6.65 25.17
CA LYS A 328 11.89 7.05 26.56
C LYS A 328 12.16 5.80 27.38
N LEU A 329 13.07 5.92 28.35
CA LEU A 329 13.29 4.89 29.35
C LEU A 329 12.31 5.11 30.51
N ILE A 330 11.56 4.06 30.83
CA ILE A 330 10.56 4.05 31.89
C ILE A 330 11.00 3.00 32.91
N GLU A 331 11.22 3.43 34.14
CA GLU A 331 11.48 2.53 35.25
C GLU A 331 10.13 1.98 35.75
N GLN A 332 9.90 0.69 35.49
CA GLN A 332 8.80 -0.05 36.11
C GLN A 332 9.38 -0.88 37.25
N CYS A 333 8.60 -1.15 38.31
CA CYS A 333 9.07 -1.68 39.59
C CYS A 333 10.06 -2.88 39.52
N GLU A 334 10.06 -3.65 38.42
CA GLU A 334 10.94 -4.81 38.22
C GLU A 334 11.83 -4.74 36.96
N TYR A 335 11.65 -3.75 36.06
CA TYR A 335 12.34 -3.70 34.76
C TYR A 335 12.53 -2.27 34.22
N LEU A 336 13.59 -2.08 33.43
CA LEU A 336 13.73 -0.90 32.57
C LEU A 336 13.04 -1.16 31.23
N VAL A 337 12.09 -0.30 30.86
CA VAL A 337 11.35 -0.39 29.60
C VAL A 337 11.77 0.75 28.67
N ALA A 338 12.18 0.40 27.45
CA ALA A 338 12.36 1.35 26.36
C ALA A 338 11.06 1.45 25.55
N ARG A 339 10.31 2.55 25.74
CA ARG A 339 9.08 2.84 25.01
C ARG A 339 9.36 3.63 23.76
N TYR A 340 8.95 3.09 22.62
CA TYR A 340 8.99 3.75 21.31
C TYR A 340 7.59 4.17 20.90
N GLU A 341 7.42 5.44 20.58
CA GLU A 341 6.26 5.97 19.87
C GLU A 341 6.69 6.15 18.41
N VAL A 342 6.12 5.35 17.50
CA VAL A 342 6.54 5.26 16.10
C VAL A 342 5.39 5.52 15.16
N GLN A 343 5.71 5.98 13.95
CA GLN A 343 4.72 6.36 12.96
C GLN A 343 5.21 6.14 11.53
N GLY A 344 4.26 6.07 10.60
CA GLY A 344 4.54 6.04 9.16
C GLY A 344 4.88 4.66 8.59
N ALA A 345 4.57 3.57 9.31
CA ALA A 345 4.60 2.25 8.70
C ALA A 345 3.34 2.00 7.85
N PRO A 346 3.41 1.19 6.77
CA PRO A 346 2.25 0.88 5.94
C PRO A 346 1.09 0.28 6.74
N GLY A 347 -0.07 0.93 6.73
CA GLY A 347 -1.26 0.51 7.49
C GLY A 347 -1.14 0.66 9.00
N LEU A 348 -0.09 1.34 9.47
CA LEU A 348 0.26 1.57 10.87
C LEU A 348 0.72 3.01 11.06
N PRO A 349 -0.23 3.96 10.98
CA PRO A 349 0.09 5.37 11.04
C PRO A 349 0.72 5.73 12.38
N HIS A 350 0.24 5.16 13.49
CA HIS A 350 0.80 5.34 14.82
C HIS A 350 0.84 4.02 15.61
N ALA A 351 1.95 3.78 16.31
CA ALA A 351 2.06 2.65 17.22
C ALA A 351 2.99 2.93 18.41
N ILE A 352 2.83 2.10 19.44
CA ILE A 352 3.60 2.10 20.68
C ILE A 352 4.21 0.71 20.86
N ALA A 353 5.53 0.65 21.00
CA ALA A 353 6.26 -0.59 21.28
C ALA A 353 7.10 -0.45 22.54
N ASP A 354 6.83 -1.31 23.53
CA ASP A 354 7.55 -1.36 24.79
C ASP A 354 8.50 -2.54 24.80
N PHE A 355 9.79 -2.25 25.02
CA PHE A 355 10.85 -3.25 25.10
C PHE A 355 11.48 -3.31 26.49
N VAL A 356 11.37 -4.44 27.15
CA VAL A 356 12.08 -4.77 28.39
C VAL A 356 13.56 -4.97 28.09
N VAL A 357 14.43 -4.18 28.73
CA VAL A 357 15.89 -4.23 28.53
C VAL A 357 16.51 -5.27 29.48
N LEU A 358 17.00 -6.38 28.93
CA LEU A 358 17.44 -7.53 29.73
C LEU A 358 18.69 -7.27 30.57
N ASP A 359 19.57 -6.36 30.15
CA ASP A 359 20.81 -6.01 30.86
C ASP A 359 20.57 -5.24 32.18
N SER A 360 19.29 -4.96 32.50
CA SER A 360 18.86 -4.25 33.72
C SER A 360 18.11 -5.13 34.73
N ALA A 361 17.90 -6.43 34.43
CA ALA A 361 17.06 -7.30 35.24
C ALA A 361 17.73 -7.64 36.58
N ILE A 362 17.09 -7.23 37.69
CA ILE A 362 17.59 -7.48 39.05
C ILE A 362 17.35 -8.93 39.51
N PHE A 363 16.45 -9.72 38.89
CA PHE A 363 16.24 -11.14 39.27
C PHE A 363 15.75 -12.06 38.13
N HIS A 364 16.09 -13.35 38.25
CA HIS A 364 15.88 -14.46 37.29
C HIS A 364 14.54 -15.21 37.48
N ASP A 365 13.39 -14.62 37.15
CA ASP A 365 12.20 -15.44 36.87
C ASP A 365 11.94 -15.47 35.36
N ALA A 366 12.57 -16.43 34.70
CA ALA A 366 12.41 -16.65 33.26
C ALA A 366 10.95 -16.92 32.84
N GLN A 367 10.05 -17.27 33.78
CA GLN A 367 8.63 -17.51 33.49
C GLN A 367 7.81 -16.22 33.41
N ARG A 368 8.31 -15.08 33.91
CA ARG A 368 7.63 -13.77 33.86
C ARG A 368 8.13 -12.85 32.75
N MET A 369 9.23 -13.18 32.09
CA MET A 369 9.78 -12.33 31.05
C MET A 369 8.93 -12.39 29.78
N PRO A 370 8.64 -11.24 29.15
CA PRO A 370 8.03 -11.22 27.84
C PRO A 370 8.90 -11.97 26.81
N PRO A 371 8.31 -12.49 25.73
CA PRO A 371 9.08 -13.13 24.66
C PRO A 371 10.08 -12.15 24.03
N ALA A 372 11.10 -12.69 23.37
CA ALA A 372 12.04 -11.88 22.60
C ALA A 372 11.30 -11.03 21.56
N ALA A 373 11.83 -9.84 21.28
CA ALA A 373 11.27 -8.97 20.27
C ALA A 373 11.26 -9.66 18.91
N LEU A 374 12.36 -10.35 18.58
CA LEU A 374 12.53 -11.14 17.37
C LEU A 374 12.91 -12.59 17.71
N ASP A 375 12.29 -13.53 17.01
CA ASP A 375 12.79 -14.91 17.00
C ASP A 375 13.95 -15.09 16.02
N ALA A 376 14.61 -16.24 16.08
CA ALA A 376 15.77 -16.50 15.24
C ALA A 376 15.43 -16.57 13.73
N GLY A 377 14.19 -16.90 13.37
CA GLY A 377 13.74 -16.90 11.98
C GLY A 377 13.54 -15.49 11.44
N GLU A 378 12.97 -14.58 12.23
CA GLU A 378 12.85 -13.16 11.86
C GLU A 378 14.22 -12.49 11.76
N LEU A 379 15.17 -12.84 12.65
CA LEU A 379 16.55 -12.35 12.57
C LEU A 379 17.25 -12.80 11.28
N LEU A 380 17.12 -14.08 10.90
CA LEU A 380 17.69 -14.58 9.64
C LEU A 380 17.00 -13.96 8.40
N TYR A 381 15.69 -13.73 8.46
CA TYR A 381 14.95 -13.05 7.41
C TYR A 381 15.43 -11.60 7.21
N LEU A 382 15.60 -10.85 8.30
CA LEU A 382 16.17 -9.51 8.26
C LEU A 382 17.61 -9.49 7.74
N ALA A 383 18.43 -10.47 8.13
CA ALA A 383 19.79 -10.59 7.61
C ALA A 383 19.81 -10.74 6.08
N GLU A 384 18.88 -11.51 5.52
CA GLU A 384 18.74 -11.67 4.07
C GLU A 384 18.26 -10.37 3.39
N ILE A 385 17.28 -9.67 3.97
CA ILE A 385 16.83 -8.37 3.48
C ILE A 385 17.99 -7.37 3.44
N PHE A 386 18.75 -7.26 4.52
CA PHE A 386 19.86 -6.31 4.61
C PHE A 386 21.02 -6.68 3.67
N ALA A 387 21.28 -7.97 3.47
CA ALA A 387 22.33 -8.45 2.57
C ALA A 387 21.98 -8.31 1.08
N GLY A 388 20.69 -8.38 0.72
CA GLY A 388 20.18 -8.48 -0.66
C GLY A 388 20.48 -7.30 -1.60
N GLY A 389 21.04 -6.19 -1.11
CA GLY A 389 21.26 -4.97 -1.91
C GLY A 389 22.55 -4.90 -2.75
N SER A 390 23.44 -5.90 -2.67
CA SER A 390 24.87 -5.80 -3.05
C SER A 390 25.19 -5.25 -4.45
N GLU A 391 24.37 -5.55 -5.46
CA GLU A 391 24.72 -5.32 -6.87
C GLU A 391 24.50 -3.89 -7.36
N SER A 392 23.99 -3.01 -6.50
CA SER A 392 23.32 -1.79 -6.95
C SER A 392 23.73 -0.52 -6.19
N PHE A 393 24.87 -0.54 -5.50
CA PHE A 393 25.43 0.63 -4.81
C PHE A 393 26.61 1.21 -5.61
N HIS A 394 26.36 2.29 -6.35
CA HIS A 394 27.34 2.93 -7.24
C HIS A 394 27.58 4.40 -6.83
N GLY A 395 28.13 4.57 -5.62
CA GLY A 395 28.58 5.86 -5.07
C GLY A 395 29.11 5.69 -3.65
N LEU A 396 29.93 6.65 -3.17
CA LEU A 396 30.56 6.57 -1.84
C LEU A 396 29.54 6.53 -0.69
N GLU A 397 28.50 7.37 -0.73
CA GLU A 397 27.45 7.41 0.32
C GLU A 397 26.61 6.13 0.33
N GLN A 398 26.26 5.63 -0.84
CA GLN A 398 25.54 4.37 -1.03
C GLN A 398 26.35 3.15 -0.59
N GLN A 399 27.64 3.13 -0.86
CA GLN A 399 28.53 2.08 -0.38
C GLN A 399 28.68 2.14 1.14
N GLN A 400 28.64 3.33 1.74
CA GLN A 400 28.58 3.48 3.20
C GLN A 400 27.25 2.99 3.77
N GLU A 401 26.12 3.31 3.12
CA GLU A 401 24.81 2.79 3.52
C GLU A 401 24.76 1.26 3.43
N TYR A 402 25.24 0.68 2.32
CA TYR A 402 25.30 -0.77 2.17
C TYR A 402 26.22 -1.43 3.19
N ARG A 403 27.34 -0.78 3.52
CA ARG A 403 28.22 -1.22 4.59
C ARG A 403 27.48 -1.29 5.93
N HIS A 404 26.63 -0.32 6.25
CA HIS A 404 25.79 -0.35 7.44
C HIS A 404 24.77 -1.50 7.41
N LEU A 405 24.12 -1.74 6.26
CA LEU A 405 23.20 -2.87 6.09
C LEU A 405 23.91 -4.22 6.24
N LEU A 406 25.10 -4.40 5.68
CA LEU A 406 25.90 -5.62 5.86
C LEU A 406 26.30 -5.83 7.32
N ALA A 407 26.65 -4.75 8.04
CA ALA A 407 26.93 -4.84 9.47
C ALA A 407 25.68 -5.26 10.26
N ASP A 408 24.50 -4.71 9.92
CA ASP A 408 23.22 -5.15 10.50
C ASP A 408 22.92 -6.61 10.16
N ALA A 409 23.17 -7.07 8.93
CA ALA A 409 22.96 -8.46 8.52
C ALA A 409 23.82 -9.45 9.32
N ILE A 410 25.09 -9.11 9.52
CA ILE A 410 26.02 -9.88 10.37
C ILE A 410 25.51 -9.90 11.80
N ALA A 411 25.12 -8.75 12.35
CA ALA A 411 24.65 -8.64 13.72
C ALA A 411 23.32 -9.39 13.96
N CYS A 412 22.39 -9.39 13.00
CA CYS A 412 21.19 -10.24 13.04
C CYS A 412 21.56 -11.72 13.02
N THR A 413 22.52 -12.12 12.19
CA THR A 413 23.01 -13.51 12.12
C THR A 413 23.69 -13.93 13.43
N ASP A 414 24.47 -13.04 14.05
CA ASP A 414 25.10 -13.24 15.35
C ASP A 414 24.06 -13.38 16.47
N ALA A 415 23.02 -12.54 16.46
CA ALA A 415 21.91 -12.66 17.37
C ALA A 415 21.18 -14.01 17.21
N ALA A 416 20.95 -14.46 15.97
CA ALA A 416 20.34 -15.76 15.69
C ALA A 416 21.23 -16.94 16.15
N LEU A 417 22.54 -16.86 15.91
CA LEU A 417 23.53 -17.83 16.41
C LEU A 417 23.51 -17.91 17.93
N GLY A 418 23.38 -16.77 18.62
CA GLY A 418 23.24 -16.69 20.07
C GLY A 418 21.95 -17.33 20.62
N ARG A 419 20.98 -17.67 19.76
CA ARG A 419 19.75 -18.40 20.13
C ARG A 419 19.87 -19.91 19.95
N VAL A 420 20.99 -20.43 19.46
CA VAL A 420 21.25 -21.88 19.41
C VAL A 420 21.59 -22.36 20.83
N PRO A 421 20.82 -23.31 21.41
CA PRO A 421 21.15 -23.85 22.73
C PRO A 421 22.53 -24.54 22.71
N GLU A 422 23.31 -24.42 23.80
CA GLU A 422 24.69 -24.94 23.88
C GLU A 422 24.82 -26.44 23.52
N GLU A 423 23.79 -27.23 23.82
CA GLU A 423 23.76 -28.68 23.57
C GLU A 423 23.21 -29.07 22.19
N ARG A 424 22.84 -28.10 21.34
CA ARG A 424 22.18 -28.35 20.04
C ARG A 424 22.99 -27.76 18.88
N THR A 425 22.81 -28.36 17.70
CA THR A 425 23.42 -27.91 16.44
C THR A 425 22.41 -27.27 15.48
N VAL A 426 21.17 -27.09 15.93
CA VAL A 426 20.06 -26.51 15.16
C VAL A 426 19.18 -25.69 16.09
N ILE A 427 18.65 -24.57 15.58
CA ILE A 427 17.62 -23.80 16.29
C ILE A 427 16.38 -24.69 16.44
N PRO A 428 15.85 -24.86 17.66
CA PRO A 428 14.66 -25.65 17.86
C PRO A 428 13.43 -25.00 17.21
N PRO A 429 12.61 -25.73 16.42
CA PRO A 429 11.41 -25.16 15.81
C PRO A 429 10.41 -24.64 16.85
N GLU A 430 10.40 -25.19 18.06
CA GLU A 430 9.58 -24.72 19.19
C GLU A 430 9.96 -23.31 19.70
N SER A 431 11.15 -22.82 19.37
CA SER A 431 11.60 -21.45 19.73
C SER A 431 11.12 -20.38 18.74
N LEU A 432 10.57 -20.78 17.59
CA LEU A 432 10.08 -19.89 16.54
C LEU A 432 8.61 -19.53 16.81
N HIS A 433 8.39 -18.41 17.50
CA HIS A 433 7.05 -17.96 17.87
C HIS A 433 6.36 -17.15 16.75
N SER A 434 7.12 -16.46 15.90
CA SER A 434 6.57 -15.65 14.81
C SER A 434 6.01 -16.52 13.69
N LYS A 435 5.11 -15.94 12.88
CA LYS A 435 4.62 -16.57 11.65
C LYS A 435 5.74 -16.64 10.61
N THR A 436 6.47 -15.53 10.44
CA THR A 436 7.60 -15.38 9.51
C THR A 436 8.68 -16.43 9.74
N GLY A 437 9.16 -16.55 10.98
CA GLY A 437 10.19 -17.53 11.33
C GLY A 437 9.74 -18.97 11.12
N ARG A 438 8.48 -19.31 11.47
CA ARG A 438 7.91 -20.64 11.21
C ARG A 438 7.80 -20.93 9.71
N THR A 439 7.36 -19.97 8.91
CA THR A 439 7.29 -20.12 7.44
C THR A 439 8.68 -20.31 6.84
N LEU A 440 9.67 -19.51 7.24
CA LEU A 440 11.05 -19.65 6.77
C LEU A 440 11.63 -21.03 7.13
N TYR A 441 11.38 -21.51 8.34
CA TYR A 441 11.79 -22.86 8.76
C TYR A 441 11.11 -23.95 7.94
N GLN A 442 9.81 -23.83 7.66
CA GLN A 442 9.10 -24.81 6.84
C GLN A 442 9.62 -24.87 5.39
N GLN A 443 10.02 -23.73 4.83
CA GLN A 443 10.57 -23.64 3.48
C GLN A 443 11.98 -24.22 3.39
N GLU A 444 12.87 -23.88 4.33
CA GLU A 444 14.24 -24.39 4.34
C GLU A 444 14.77 -24.65 5.77
N PRO A 445 14.43 -25.80 6.39
CA PRO A 445 14.85 -26.12 7.76
C PRO A 445 16.38 -26.11 7.94
N GLY A 446 17.10 -26.44 6.87
CA GLY A 446 18.57 -26.46 6.86
C GLY A 446 19.21 -25.11 7.19
N ARG A 447 18.53 -23.97 6.94
CA ARG A 447 19.04 -22.62 7.26
C ARG A 447 19.31 -22.43 8.74
N PHE A 448 18.61 -23.16 9.59
CA PHE A 448 18.64 -23.03 11.05
C PHE A 448 19.72 -23.91 11.71
N ARG A 449 20.54 -24.61 10.91
CA ARG A 449 21.68 -25.36 11.41
C ARG A 449 22.85 -24.43 11.72
N LEU A 450 23.51 -24.69 12.84
CA LEU A 450 24.64 -23.91 13.34
C LEU A 450 25.74 -23.74 12.28
N ASP A 451 26.12 -24.82 11.61
CA ASP A 451 27.17 -24.82 10.57
C ASP A 451 26.80 -23.96 9.36
N ARG A 452 25.54 -24.01 8.90
CA ARG A 452 25.07 -23.18 7.78
C ARG A 452 24.96 -21.70 8.16
N MET A 453 24.48 -21.39 9.36
CA MET A 453 24.45 -19.99 9.84
C MET A 453 25.86 -19.41 9.99
N GLN A 454 26.82 -20.19 10.52
CA GLN A 454 28.22 -19.77 10.59
C GLN A 454 28.83 -19.54 9.20
N ALA A 455 28.55 -20.41 8.24
CA ALA A 455 29.01 -20.23 6.85
C ALA A 455 28.38 -18.99 6.18
N TYR A 456 27.10 -18.73 6.44
CA TYR A 456 26.41 -17.54 5.95
C TYR A 456 27.02 -16.26 6.55
N ARG A 457 27.21 -16.23 7.87
CA ARG A 457 27.90 -15.15 8.58
C ARG A 457 29.28 -14.85 7.97
N GLN A 458 30.09 -15.88 7.72
CA GLN A 458 31.42 -15.73 7.11
C GLN A 458 31.34 -15.12 5.70
N THR A 459 30.34 -15.52 4.91
CA THR A 459 30.08 -14.93 3.58
C THR A 459 29.78 -13.43 3.69
N LEU A 460 28.95 -13.03 4.66
CA LEU A 460 28.62 -11.62 4.90
C LEU A 460 29.85 -10.83 5.36
N GLU A 461 30.68 -11.39 6.23
CA GLU A 461 31.93 -10.74 6.67
C GLU A 461 32.91 -10.54 5.51
N GLN A 462 33.05 -11.53 4.63
CA GLN A 462 33.88 -11.39 3.43
C GLN A 462 33.36 -10.28 2.50
N ALA A 463 32.04 -10.20 2.31
CA ALA A 463 31.42 -9.14 1.53
C ALA A 463 31.67 -7.74 2.14
N LEU A 464 31.55 -7.61 3.48
CA LEU A 464 31.83 -6.37 4.20
C LEU A 464 33.31 -5.96 4.10
N GLN A 465 34.23 -6.91 4.25
CA GLN A 465 35.68 -6.66 4.12
C GLN A 465 36.05 -6.20 2.71
N GLU A 466 35.47 -6.82 1.69
CA GLU A 466 35.69 -6.44 0.29
C GLU A 466 35.15 -5.03 0.00
N LEU A 467 34.02 -4.66 0.59
CA LEU A 467 33.45 -3.32 0.49
C LEU A 467 34.33 -2.28 1.21
N ASP A 468 34.81 -2.59 2.41
CA ASP A 468 35.71 -1.72 3.17
C ASP A 468 37.02 -1.47 2.44
N ARG A 469 37.56 -2.50 1.76
CA ARG A 469 38.73 -2.37 0.89
C ARG A 469 38.46 -1.41 -0.27
N LYS A 470 37.33 -1.57 -0.98
CA LYS A 470 36.94 -0.68 -2.09
C LYS A 470 36.76 0.78 -1.63
N LEU A 471 36.13 0.99 -0.48
CA LEU A 471 35.95 2.32 0.11
C LEU A 471 37.28 2.97 0.50
N ALA A 472 38.24 2.20 1.01
CA ALA A 472 39.57 2.69 1.34
C ALA A 472 40.38 3.07 0.09
N GLU A 473 40.33 2.26 -0.96
CA GLU A 473 40.98 2.53 -2.26
C GLU A 473 40.46 3.84 -2.88
N GLN A 474 39.14 4.05 -2.89
CA GLN A 474 38.51 5.27 -3.43
C GLN A 474 38.80 6.54 -2.62
N LYS A 475 38.97 6.43 -1.29
CA LYS A 475 39.40 7.55 -0.43
C LYS A 475 40.86 7.93 -0.63
N SER A 476 41.71 6.98 -1.06
CA SER A 476 43.13 7.26 -1.34
C SER A 476 43.34 8.02 -2.66
N ASP A 477 42.45 7.86 -3.63
CA ASP A 477 42.49 8.57 -4.93
C ASP A 477 41.93 10.00 -4.87
N SER A 478 41.37 10.42 -3.72
CA SER A 478 40.67 11.70 -3.52
C SER A 478 41.34 12.59 -2.45
N GLN A 479 42.65 12.85 -2.57
CA GLN A 479 43.28 13.98 -1.85
C GLN A 479 43.02 15.33 -2.58
N PRO A 480 42.66 16.42 -1.87
CA PRO A 480 42.22 17.67 -2.51
C PRO A 480 43.37 18.65 -2.79
N SER A 481 43.29 19.34 -3.93
CA SER A 481 43.94 20.65 -4.12
C SER A 481 43.20 21.71 -3.29
N PRO A 482 43.90 22.67 -2.66
CA PRO A 482 43.29 23.60 -1.72
C PRO A 482 42.51 24.69 -2.46
N GLY A 483 41.22 24.80 -2.17
CA GLY A 483 40.43 25.98 -2.47
C GLY A 483 39.13 25.68 -3.19
N GLN A 484 38.10 25.32 -2.43
CA GLN A 484 36.74 25.85 -2.65
C GLN A 484 35.86 25.48 -1.45
N THR A 485 35.48 26.53 -0.72
CA THR A 485 34.52 26.52 0.38
C THR A 485 33.15 26.10 -0.16
N GLN A 486 32.61 24.97 0.29
CA GLN A 486 31.22 24.59 0.04
C GLN A 486 30.33 24.95 1.23
N THR A 487 29.36 25.79 0.94
CA THR A 487 28.19 26.14 1.76
C THR A 487 27.25 24.95 1.91
N ARG A 488 26.81 24.70 3.16
CA ARG A 488 25.75 23.75 3.55
C ARG A 488 24.43 24.04 2.81
N GLY A 489 23.84 23.02 2.18
CA GLY A 489 22.42 22.94 1.84
C GLY A 489 21.82 21.74 2.55
N GLY A 490 21.03 21.98 3.59
CA GLY A 490 20.49 20.94 4.49
C GLY A 490 18.97 20.77 4.41
N GLU A 491 18.34 21.18 3.31
CA GLU A 491 16.87 21.17 3.18
C GLU A 491 16.36 20.26 2.03
N SER A 492 17.21 19.77 1.12
CA SER A 492 16.77 18.93 -0.02
C SER A 492 16.69 17.43 0.27
N ASP A 493 17.46 16.92 1.23
CA ASP A 493 17.61 15.48 1.45
C ASP A 493 16.40 14.84 2.13
N GLY A 494 15.65 15.61 2.94
CA GLY A 494 14.41 15.15 3.59
C GLY A 494 13.27 14.91 2.59
N ALA A 495 13.08 15.83 1.63
CA ALA A 495 12.04 15.73 0.63
C ALA A 495 12.30 14.61 -0.39
N MET A 496 13.58 14.35 -0.72
CA MET A 496 13.96 13.25 -1.61
C MET A 496 13.74 11.88 -0.95
N ASN A 497 14.01 11.76 0.36
CA ASN A 497 13.83 10.50 1.09
C ASN A 497 12.34 10.12 1.25
N GLU A 498 11.48 11.11 1.51
CA GLU A 498 10.02 10.94 1.50
C GLU A 498 9.49 10.57 0.10
N ALA A 499 10.00 11.21 -0.96
CA ALA A 499 9.61 10.92 -2.34
C ALA A 499 10.05 9.51 -2.81
N CYS A 500 11.21 9.03 -2.36
CA CYS A 500 11.66 7.65 -2.62
C CYS A 500 10.76 6.62 -1.93
N GLN A 501 10.37 6.85 -0.67
CA GLN A 501 9.49 5.92 0.07
C GLN A 501 8.09 5.81 -0.55
N VAL A 502 7.51 6.93 -0.98
CA VAL A 502 6.21 6.94 -1.70
C VAL A 502 6.31 6.26 -3.07
N ALA A 503 7.43 6.46 -3.78
CA ALA A 503 7.67 5.86 -5.09
C ALA A 503 7.98 4.36 -5.02
N GLU A 504 8.60 3.86 -3.95
CA GLU A 504 8.82 2.43 -3.71
C GLU A 504 7.50 1.65 -3.58
N PHE A 505 6.52 2.20 -2.86
CA PHE A 505 5.21 1.57 -2.71
C PHE A 505 4.44 1.48 -4.04
N SER A 506 4.55 2.52 -4.88
CA SER A 506 3.98 2.51 -6.25
C SER A 506 4.75 1.55 -7.19
N SER A 507 6.03 1.33 -6.95
CA SER A 507 6.88 0.49 -7.81
C SER A 507 6.54 -1.00 -7.72
N GLU A 508 6.12 -1.49 -6.55
CA GLU A 508 5.69 -2.89 -6.40
C GLU A 508 4.39 -3.18 -7.16
N ILE A 509 3.45 -2.23 -7.11
CA ILE A 509 2.19 -2.30 -7.85
C ILE A 509 2.48 -2.32 -9.35
N ILE A 510 3.31 -1.40 -9.86
CA ILE A 510 3.68 -1.36 -11.28
C ILE A 510 4.46 -2.61 -11.71
N ARG A 511 5.31 -3.16 -10.82
CA ARG A 511 6.03 -4.42 -11.08
C ARG A 511 5.06 -5.56 -11.32
N SER A 512 4.02 -5.71 -10.49
CA SER A 512 3.00 -6.75 -10.68
C SER A 512 2.21 -6.60 -11.99
N GLN A 513 2.01 -5.37 -12.46
CA GLN A 513 1.32 -5.10 -13.73
C GLN A 513 2.16 -5.35 -14.97
N VAL A 514 3.48 -5.14 -14.88
CA VAL A 514 4.37 -5.29 -16.04
C VAL A 514 4.82 -6.73 -16.24
N LEU A 515 4.86 -7.55 -15.18
CA LEU A 515 5.29 -8.95 -15.25
C LEU A 515 4.60 -9.76 -16.36
N PRO A 516 3.26 -9.74 -16.53
CA PRO A 516 2.60 -10.44 -17.63
C PRO A 516 3.08 -9.99 -19.02
N ILE A 517 3.41 -8.71 -19.19
CA ILE A 517 3.93 -8.16 -20.46
C ILE A 517 5.33 -8.71 -20.73
N LEU A 518 6.17 -8.76 -19.68
CA LEU A 518 7.52 -9.32 -19.78
C LEU A 518 7.49 -10.82 -20.06
N GLU A 519 6.51 -11.55 -19.53
CA GLU A 519 6.28 -12.96 -19.86
C GLU A 519 5.85 -13.14 -21.32
N GLN A 520 4.98 -12.28 -21.84
CA GLN A 520 4.58 -12.31 -23.26
C GLN A 520 5.77 -12.00 -24.19
N ILE A 521 6.60 -11.00 -23.87
CA ILE A 521 7.84 -10.70 -24.62
C ILE A 521 8.80 -11.91 -24.63
N ALA A 522 8.82 -12.72 -23.57
CA ALA A 522 9.69 -13.88 -23.44
C ALA A 522 9.33 -15.00 -24.43
N VAL A 523 8.05 -15.13 -24.78
CA VAL A 523 7.51 -16.23 -25.62
C VAL A 523 7.06 -15.77 -27.01
N ASP A 524 7.24 -14.49 -27.35
CA ASP A 524 6.84 -13.89 -28.64
C ASP A 524 7.77 -14.32 -29.79
N ASP A 525 7.67 -15.55 -30.28
CA ASP A 525 8.60 -16.08 -31.29
C ASP A 525 8.61 -15.31 -32.63
N ASN A 526 7.55 -14.55 -32.94
CA ASN A 526 7.37 -13.85 -34.22
C ASN A 526 7.49 -12.31 -34.13
N ASP A 527 7.85 -11.76 -32.97
CA ASP A 527 7.89 -10.31 -32.70
C ASP A 527 6.52 -9.58 -32.89
N GLU A 528 5.40 -10.31 -32.90
CA GLU A 528 4.06 -9.75 -33.10
C GLU A 528 3.59 -8.92 -31.91
N TYR A 529 3.94 -9.37 -30.70
CA TYR A 529 3.63 -8.66 -29.47
C TYR A 529 4.55 -7.45 -29.31
N ILE A 530 5.84 -7.59 -29.64
CA ILE A 530 6.79 -6.48 -29.63
C ILE A 530 6.39 -5.38 -30.61
N ALA A 531 5.84 -5.72 -31.77
CA ALA A 531 5.33 -4.73 -32.72
C ALA A 531 4.19 -3.86 -32.13
N GLN A 532 3.39 -4.40 -31.20
CA GLN A 532 2.32 -3.64 -30.53
C GLN A 532 2.86 -2.62 -29.52
N LEU A 533 4.11 -2.76 -29.09
CA LEU A 533 4.78 -1.82 -28.17
C LEU A 533 5.44 -0.65 -28.91
N GLN A 534 5.25 -0.53 -30.23
CA GLN A 534 5.81 0.57 -31.02
C GLN A 534 5.20 1.92 -30.57
N PRO A 535 6.02 2.91 -30.16
CA PRO A 535 5.50 4.21 -29.74
C PRO A 535 4.78 4.96 -30.87
N THR A 536 3.63 5.55 -30.54
CA THR A 536 2.90 6.49 -31.37
C THR A 536 3.61 7.84 -31.46
N ALA A 537 3.19 8.68 -32.41
CA ALA A 537 3.70 10.04 -32.55
C ALA A 537 3.51 10.91 -31.29
N ALA A 538 2.43 10.66 -30.53
CA ALA A 538 2.11 11.42 -29.32
C ALA A 538 3.01 11.02 -28.14
N ASP A 539 3.45 9.76 -28.08
CA ASP A 539 4.21 9.22 -26.95
C ASP A 539 5.56 9.93 -26.79
N TYR A 540 6.20 10.30 -27.90
CA TYR A 540 7.48 11.03 -27.86
C TYR A 540 7.37 12.37 -27.13
N ALA A 541 6.26 13.09 -27.29
CA ALA A 541 6.04 14.37 -26.62
C ALA A 541 5.70 14.19 -25.12
N ARG A 542 5.26 12.99 -24.73
CA ARG A 542 4.90 12.65 -23.34
C ARG A 542 6.09 12.12 -22.56
N VAL A 543 6.92 11.30 -23.21
CA VAL A 543 8.06 10.60 -22.60
C VAL A 543 9.32 11.47 -22.55
N PHE A 544 9.50 12.35 -23.52
CA PHE A 544 10.66 13.23 -23.61
C PHE A 544 10.26 14.69 -23.41
N THR A 545 11.18 15.47 -22.84
CA THR A 545 11.05 16.93 -22.76
C THR A 545 10.88 17.56 -24.14
N ALA A 546 10.24 18.75 -24.19
CA ALA A 546 9.91 19.42 -25.45
C ALA A 546 11.10 19.62 -26.40
N GLY A 547 12.32 19.84 -25.86
CA GLY A 547 13.54 19.98 -26.66
C GLY A 547 14.11 18.66 -27.22
N THR A 548 13.68 17.51 -26.71
CA THR A 548 14.23 16.19 -27.06
C THR A 548 13.25 15.31 -27.84
N ALA A 549 11.94 15.52 -27.69
CA ALA A 549 10.89 14.71 -28.29
C ALA A 549 11.04 14.54 -29.81
N THR A 550 11.34 15.61 -30.56
CA THR A 550 11.51 15.55 -32.03
C THR A 550 12.71 14.69 -32.44
N LYS A 551 13.83 14.81 -31.71
CA LYS A 551 15.05 14.03 -31.96
C LYS A 551 14.81 12.55 -31.65
N ALA A 552 14.15 12.26 -30.53
CA ALA A 552 13.78 10.89 -30.15
C ALA A 552 12.89 10.25 -31.22
N ARG A 553 11.86 10.97 -31.68
CA ARG A 553 10.92 10.52 -32.70
C ARG A 553 11.61 10.13 -34.00
N GLN A 554 12.46 11.01 -34.55
CA GLN A 554 13.18 10.73 -35.79
C GLN A 554 14.06 9.48 -35.66
N ALA A 555 14.75 9.33 -34.53
CA ALA A 555 15.66 8.22 -34.30
C ALA A 555 14.92 6.88 -34.14
N TYR A 556 13.81 6.87 -33.39
CA TYR A 556 13.05 5.66 -33.12
C TYR A 556 12.11 5.24 -34.26
N GLU A 557 11.50 6.17 -35.01
CA GLU A 557 10.70 5.81 -36.19
C GLU A 557 11.55 5.08 -37.24
N GLU A 558 12.81 5.50 -37.44
CA GLU A 558 13.74 4.80 -38.33
C GLU A 558 14.19 3.45 -37.75
N ALA A 559 14.44 3.37 -36.44
CA ALA A 559 14.81 2.11 -35.79
C ALA A 559 13.68 1.06 -35.86
N TRP A 560 12.44 1.46 -35.61
CA TRP A 560 11.26 0.59 -35.73
C TRP A 560 11.00 0.16 -37.17
N ARG A 561 11.20 1.06 -38.15
CA ARG A 561 11.10 0.70 -39.58
C ARG A 561 12.13 -0.35 -40.00
N ARG A 562 13.34 -0.28 -39.45
CA ARG A 562 14.40 -1.28 -39.66
C ARG A 562 14.14 -2.60 -38.91
N GLY A 563 13.34 -2.56 -37.85
CA GLY A 563 13.04 -3.68 -36.96
C GLY A 563 14.14 -3.92 -35.91
N PHE A 564 13.71 -4.36 -34.73
CA PHE A 564 14.60 -4.81 -33.66
C PHE A 564 14.77 -6.33 -33.73
N ARG A 565 15.99 -6.83 -33.53
CA ARG A 565 16.19 -8.26 -33.23
C ARG A 565 16.19 -8.43 -31.72
N VAL A 566 15.13 -9.03 -31.19
CA VAL A 566 14.98 -9.23 -29.75
C VAL A 566 15.33 -10.68 -29.41
N PRO A 567 16.47 -10.95 -28.75
CA PRO A 567 16.82 -12.29 -28.32
C PRO A 567 15.78 -12.82 -27.31
N ARG A 568 15.52 -14.13 -27.34
CA ARG A 568 14.61 -14.81 -26.39
C ARG A 568 15.40 -15.45 -25.24
N PRO A 569 14.82 -15.53 -24.03
CA PRO A 569 15.44 -16.27 -22.94
C PRO A 569 15.58 -17.75 -23.31
N ASN A 570 16.67 -18.38 -22.87
CA ASN A 570 16.84 -19.82 -23.02
C ASN A 570 16.02 -20.58 -21.95
N ARG A 571 15.87 -21.90 -22.12
CA ARG A 571 15.04 -22.74 -21.23
C ARG A 571 15.47 -22.74 -19.76
N ALA A 572 16.69 -22.35 -19.45
CA ALA A 572 17.17 -22.26 -18.07
C ALA A 572 16.84 -20.90 -17.42
N GLN A 573 16.52 -19.88 -18.21
CA GLN A 573 16.21 -18.54 -17.72
C GLN A 573 14.70 -18.40 -17.40
N THR A 574 14.30 -18.97 -16.27
CA THR A 574 12.88 -19.06 -15.87
C THR A 574 12.43 -17.94 -14.92
N GLU A 575 13.33 -17.08 -14.44
CA GLU A 575 13.02 -15.99 -13.52
C GLU A 575 13.13 -14.62 -14.20
N ILE A 576 12.26 -13.68 -13.80
CA ILE A 576 12.25 -12.30 -14.31
C ILE A 576 12.61 -11.36 -13.16
N HIS A 577 13.75 -10.71 -13.25
CA HIS A 577 14.10 -9.59 -12.36
C HIS A 577 13.60 -8.31 -12.99
N CYS A 578 12.61 -7.65 -12.38
CA CYS A 578 11.95 -6.47 -12.92
C CYS A 578 12.12 -5.26 -11.99
N HIS A 579 12.60 -4.15 -12.57
CA HIS A 579 12.88 -2.91 -11.85
C HIS A 579 12.15 -1.75 -12.50
N VAL A 580 11.61 -0.88 -11.65
CA VAL A 580 10.72 0.21 -12.04
C VAL A 580 11.23 1.49 -11.41
N SER A 581 11.27 2.58 -12.19
CA SER A 581 11.69 3.89 -11.69
C SER A 581 11.00 5.02 -12.45
N PRO A 582 10.44 6.03 -11.75
CA PRO A 582 10.12 7.31 -12.37
C PRO A 582 11.38 7.95 -12.96
N ALA A 583 11.24 8.68 -14.07
CA ALA A 583 12.39 9.27 -14.74
C ALA A 583 13.08 10.38 -13.92
N GLY A 584 12.32 11.07 -13.05
CA GLY A 584 12.84 12.09 -12.13
C GLY A 584 13.86 11.51 -11.15
N MET A 585 13.75 10.21 -10.85
CA MET A 585 14.66 9.48 -9.99
C MET A 585 15.97 9.08 -10.71
N PHE A 586 16.14 9.31 -12.01
CA PHE A 586 17.41 9.00 -12.70
C PHE A 586 18.50 10.07 -12.52
N THR A 587 18.15 11.23 -11.97
CA THR A 587 19.11 12.34 -11.78
C THR A 587 20.14 12.04 -10.71
N THR A 588 19.75 11.28 -9.69
CA THR A 588 20.59 10.76 -8.61
C THR A 588 20.54 9.24 -8.64
N ASP A 589 21.38 8.60 -7.83
CA ASP A 589 21.34 7.16 -7.68
C ASP A 589 20.60 6.82 -6.38
N ASN A 590 19.57 5.98 -6.45
CA ASN A 590 18.62 5.68 -5.37
C ASN A 590 18.06 4.25 -5.52
N PRO A 591 17.29 3.71 -4.56
CA PRO A 591 16.68 2.38 -4.61
C PRO A 591 15.95 2.01 -5.92
N LEU A 592 15.34 2.99 -6.60
CA LEU A 592 14.54 2.77 -7.80
C LEU A 592 15.39 2.84 -9.08
N SER A 593 16.29 3.82 -9.16
CA SER A 593 17.09 4.08 -10.36
C SER A 593 18.29 3.16 -10.54
N ARG A 594 18.79 2.56 -9.45
CA ARG A 594 20.07 1.82 -9.42
C ARG A 594 20.16 0.62 -10.36
N TYR A 595 19.01 0.02 -10.69
CA TYR A 595 18.92 -1.13 -11.58
C TYR A 595 18.85 -0.76 -13.07
N PHE A 596 18.77 0.53 -13.40
CA PHE A 596 18.76 1.01 -14.77
C PHE A 596 20.18 1.18 -15.32
N PRO A 597 20.40 0.96 -16.62
CA PRO A 597 21.70 1.22 -17.24
C PRO A 597 22.17 2.66 -16.97
N GLY A 598 23.46 2.85 -16.66
CA GLY A 598 24.02 4.18 -16.33
C GLY A 598 23.82 5.26 -17.40
N GLY A 599 23.50 4.87 -18.64
CA GLY A 599 23.08 5.79 -19.70
C GLY A 599 21.82 6.61 -19.37
N TYR A 600 20.90 6.09 -18.55
CA TYR A 600 19.69 6.81 -18.11
C TYR A 600 20.00 8.08 -17.35
N ARG A 601 21.04 8.07 -16.50
CA ARG A 601 21.49 9.27 -15.76
C ARG A 601 21.89 10.38 -16.72
N SER A 602 22.60 10.04 -17.81
CA SER A 602 23.03 11.03 -18.81
C SER A 602 21.91 11.62 -19.66
N ILE A 603 20.71 11.05 -19.61
CA ILE A 603 19.53 11.57 -20.32
C ILE A 603 18.42 11.99 -19.36
N ALA A 604 18.60 11.94 -18.04
CA ALA A 604 17.53 12.17 -17.06
C ALA A 604 16.84 13.53 -17.27
N ALA A 605 17.62 14.59 -17.53
CA ALA A 605 17.10 15.93 -17.84
C ALA A 605 16.35 16.02 -19.19
N MET A 606 16.46 15.00 -20.04
CA MET A 606 15.79 14.92 -21.33
C MET A 606 14.47 14.15 -21.27
N LEU A 607 14.20 13.44 -20.17
CA LEU A 607 13.00 12.65 -19.95
C LEU A 607 11.94 13.44 -19.18
N ASN A 608 10.66 13.13 -19.39
CA ASN A 608 9.61 13.62 -18.51
C ASN A 608 9.76 12.96 -17.13
N PRO A 609 9.98 13.72 -16.04
CA PRO A 609 10.32 13.18 -14.73
C PRO A 609 9.22 12.28 -14.14
N HIS A 610 7.97 12.43 -14.58
CA HIS A 610 6.83 11.66 -14.09
C HIS A 610 6.59 10.35 -14.83
N CYS A 611 7.27 10.12 -15.96
CA CYS A 611 7.14 8.87 -16.69
C CYS A 611 7.84 7.74 -15.95
N VAL A 612 7.15 6.60 -15.81
CA VAL A 612 7.70 5.41 -15.18
C VAL A 612 8.34 4.51 -16.24
N TRP A 613 9.60 4.20 -16.02
CA TRP A 613 10.42 3.35 -16.87
C TRP A 613 10.60 1.98 -16.23
N VAL A 614 10.82 0.97 -17.06
CA VAL A 614 11.04 -0.42 -16.66
C VAL A 614 12.32 -0.94 -17.29
N ALA A 615 13.12 -1.61 -16.47
CA ALA A 615 14.28 -2.40 -16.85
C ALA A 615 14.12 -3.82 -16.29
N TRP A 616 14.48 -4.83 -17.08
CA TRP A 616 14.29 -6.22 -16.66
C TRP A 616 15.38 -7.16 -17.16
N LYS A 617 15.50 -8.31 -16.50
CA LYS A 617 16.38 -9.41 -16.90
C LYS A 617 15.63 -10.74 -16.86
N TYR A 618 15.89 -11.60 -17.84
CA TYR A 618 15.57 -13.02 -17.74
C TYR A 618 16.81 -13.77 -17.23
N VAL A 619 16.68 -14.41 -16.07
CA VAL A 619 17.79 -15.06 -15.36
C VAL A 619 17.45 -16.50 -15.01
N GLN A 620 18.49 -17.31 -14.76
CA GLN A 620 18.30 -18.64 -14.21
C GLN A 620 18.02 -18.54 -12.71
N PRO A 621 17.26 -19.48 -12.11
CA PRO A 621 17.04 -19.47 -10.67
C PRO A 621 18.33 -19.42 -9.87
N GLY A 622 18.46 -18.39 -9.02
CA GLY A 622 19.65 -18.14 -8.20
C GLY A 622 20.81 -17.40 -8.90
N GLU A 623 20.66 -17.03 -10.17
CA GLU A 623 21.64 -16.23 -10.92
C GLU A 623 21.21 -14.76 -11.02
N ALA A 624 22.16 -13.84 -10.84
CA ALA A 624 21.89 -12.40 -10.91
C ALA A 624 22.11 -11.79 -12.32
N SER A 625 22.70 -12.59 -13.21
CA SER A 625 23.04 -12.19 -14.58
C SER A 625 22.25 -12.97 -15.61
N GLY A 626 21.89 -12.32 -16.71
CA GLY A 626 21.06 -12.91 -17.74
C GLY A 626 20.73 -11.94 -18.85
N LEU A 627 19.69 -12.25 -19.61
CA LEU A 627 19.33 -11.49 -20.78
C LEU A 627 18.63 -10.19 -20.36
N SER A 628 19.31 -9.05 -20.54
CA SER A 628 18.90 -7.75 -19.98
C SER A 628 18.28 -6.83 -21.02
N PHE A 629 17.19 -6.18 -20.64
CA PHE A 629 16.44 -5.21 -21.44
C PHE A 629 16.08 -3.97 -20.63
N ASP A 630 15.77 -2.89 -21.33
CA ASP A 630 15.36 -1.63 -20.75
C ASP A 630 14.50 -0.83 -21.73
N GLY A 631 13.83 0.21 -21.22
CA GLY A 631 13.18 1.21 -22.06
C GLY A 631 11.69 1.04 -22.23
N LEU A 632 11.05 0.15 -21.47
CA LEU A 632 9.60 0.01 -21.48
C LEU A 632 9.00 1.10 -20.58
N VAL A 633 8.02 1.85 -21.10
CA VAL A 633 7.49 3.06 -20.46
C VAL A 633 5.97 3.02 -20.47
N TRP A 634 5.36 3.35 -19.33
CA TRP A 634 3.91 3.56 -19.27
C TRP A 634 3.58 4.97 -19.78
N VAL A 635 2.77 5.05 -20.83
CA VAL A 635 2.35 6.29 -21.47
C VAL A 635 0.83 6.41 -21.39
N GLU A 636 0.36 7.07 -20.33
CA GLU A 636 -1.06 7.28 -19.98
C GLU A 636 -1.90 6.00 -19.83
N ASP A 637 -2.19 5.30 -20.92
CA ASP A 637 -3.11 4.18 -21.04
C ASP A 637 -2.50 2.91 -21.67
N HIS A 638 -1.25 2.96 -22.15
CA HIS A 638 -0.58 1.81 -22.76
C HIS A 638 0.93 1.79 -22.47
N TRP A 639 1.56 0.65 -22.77
CA TRP A 639 3.01 0.48 -22.70
C TRP A 639 3.65 0.74 -24.06
N ALA A 640 4.68 1.58 -24.07
CA ALA A 640 5.48 1.88 -25.25
C ALA A 640 6.94 1.52 -24.99
N TRP A 641 7.61 0.92 -25.98
CA TRP A 641 8.99 0.49 -25.83
C TRP A 641 9.97 1.39 -26.58
N PHE A 642 10.84 2.05 -25.82
CA PHE A 642 11.95 2.88 -26.27
C PHE A 642 13.27 2.21 -25.90
N PRO A 643 13.71 1.16 -26.61
CA PRO A 643 14.89 0.41 -26.23
C PRO A 643 16.13 1.29 -26.18
N LYS A 644 16.87 1.28 -25.06
CA LYS A 644 18.17 1.95 -24.89
C LYS A 644 18.17 3.43 -25.30
N PRO A 645 17.31 4.28 -24.70
CA PRO A 645 17.10 5.68 -25.12
C PRO A 645 18.37 6.51 -25.11
N TYR A 646 19.28 6.22 -24.20
CA TYR A 646 20.58 6.88 -24.11
C TYR A 646 21.49 6.65 -25.34
N ARG A 647 21.24 5.62 -26.16
CA ARG A 647 21.98 5.40 -27.43
C ARG A 647 21.50 6.29 -28.57
N TYR A 648 20.23 6.67 -28.55
CA TYR A 648 19.61 7.51 -29.58
C TYR A 648 19.67 8.99 -29.23
N LEU A 649 19.71 9.31 -27.93
CA LEU A 649 19.69 10.68 -27.44
C LEU A 649 21.09 11.28 -27.23
N ARG A 650 22.12 10.48 -26.93
CA ARG A 650 23.51 10.96 -26.93
C ARG A 650 23.90 11.41 -28.33
N ALA A 651 24.20 12.69 -28.49
CA ALA A 651 24.95 13.13 -29.65
C ALA A 651 26.35 12.52 -29.57
N LYS A 652 26.87 12.02 -30.69
CA LYS A 652 28.32 12.02 -30.89
C LYS A 652 28.76 13.48 -30.81
N GLU A 653 29.48 13.87 -29.76
CA GLU A 653 30.58 14.80 -30.02
C GLU A 653 31.47 14.10 -31.06
N GLN A 654 31.76 14.83 -32.13
CA GLN A 654 32.30 14.31 -33.40
C GLN A 654 33.43 13.30 -33.24
#